data_AF-A0A3G9FZE0-F1
#
_entry.id   AF-A0A3G9FZE0-F1
#
_cell.length_a   1.000
_cell.length_b   1.000
_cell.length_c   1.000
_cell.angle_alpha   90.00
_cell.angle_beta   90.00
_cell.angle_gamma   90.00
#
_symmetry.space_group_name_H-M   'P 1'
#
loop_
_entity.id
_entity.type
_entity.pdbx_description
1 polymer ?
#
loop_
_entity_poly.entity_id
_entity_poly.type
_entity_poly.pdbx_seq_one_letter_code
_entity_poly.pdbx_strand_id
1 'polypeptide(L)'
;MSQHGEAEPDELEYQLYVSGEKDEKEVPVDAAVQAFGHYFGFAQEDANAYASLIVGLVNYFETCDRQCAFRAGQPLYDEAARLLVRERSGRLLKAVVAYCRHECAFEPGAPLYDEARQQIVADTSGQLLTEVLKRIAQDETPALVRLGWDTPKALDAFRDLYLYTEKEIWLAAFLSRLPDDPVGVATLPAMHRDAGLPDMRSGALPALIDTTLARLKPTPDGLRWRKVLEGMQVGHLVERGFDAEAVRRYRALPEAMKSDLFKASADWSKEAACRSVDALESNAVALGAALWLEGQAEEARTLWQGVSVTPGFNPLRDAITPEVTDKALFELYLVGDQTAVEPHKDACGNGVFRGGSLEGNGALFALARAAPAVREVVARRLDKAGYVDMAVWLRRPQAPYIDPEAVSFLEPLSDLIAIAPDMARTWKAFAEEAKARDEALLRASNGPGHVKVAGEPAQWAENPLPEGMSAWPEDKEGPKPPRNLSKWIGSVVRYEASGKEATVVYESAEYDLAGEIPAYGLWVALKRDGRWQTPLYLGLQTHFPYVVTPGSNLPLIDGDRLRLEVQVREIDLDTITFPPVSLDYKRKAKGLYLDIPLESLRADADGDGLTDVEERRLGLDPAQGDSDGDGLIDGVDPLPLSAYSAATDPRLSQVARLVLEALAGHEARAIVIRPRPEQPADDILAAIAGGAAPKGFRQTLFVVAEKDIFAGIAGAPFRLIVYSPTDLERLGRGKAPFYPPQIINLFAAPDGSAYFVNWSAGWVGGSLIIRCQKEVCKGETVGGWIT
;
A
#
# COMPACT_ATOMS: atom_id res chain seq x y z
N MET A 1 -7.14 -3.58 33.81
CA MET A 1 -8.36 -3.10 33.13
C MET A 1 -9.60 -3.63 33.86
N SER A 2 -9.85 -3.16 35.09
CA SER A 2 -11.04 -3.50 35.86
C SER A 2 -12.00 -2.31 35.87
N GLN A 3 -12.99 -2.31 34.98
CA GLN A 3 -14.17 -1.44 35.09
C GLN A 3 -15.43 -1.93 34.37
N HIS A 4 -15.39 -3.07 33.68
CA HIS A 4 -16.58 -3.74 33.15
C HIS A 4 -16.65 -5.13 33.78
N GLY A 5 -17.69 -5.38 34.57
CA GLY A 5 -17.86 -6.60 35.38
C GLY A 5 -18.24 -7.83 34.56
N GLU A 6 -17.43 -8.18 33.57
CA GLU A 6 -17.51 -9.42 32.82
C GLU A 6 -16.11 -10.03 32.76
N ALA A 7 -15.96 -11.27 33.24
CA ALA A 7 -14.69 -11.98 33.25
C ALA A 7 -14.27 -12.33 31.81
N GLU A 8 -13.18 -11.73 31.33
CA GLU A 8 -12.54 -12.12 30.07
C GLU A 8 -11.79 -13.47 30.22
N PRO A 9 -11.48 -14.18 29.11
CA PRO A 9 -10.67 -15.40 29.15
C PRO A 9 -9.34 -15.25 29.90
N ASP A 10 -8.74 -14.06 29.85
CA ASP A 10 -7.53 -13.68 30.58
C ASP A 10 -7.70 -13.76 32.11
N GLU A 11 -8.92 -13.58 32.65
CA GLU A 11 -9.22 -13.78 34.07
C GLU A 11 -9.23 -15.27 34.47
N LEU A 12 -9.49 -16.17 33.52
CA LEU A 12 -9.45 -17.62 33.72
C LEU A 12 -8.00 -18.12 33.82
N GLU A 13 -7.16 -17.60 32.92
CA GLU A 13 -5.71 -17.75 32.97
C GLU A 13 -5.17 -17.22 34.29
N TYR A 14 -5.59 -16.00 34.69
CA TYR A 14 -5.17 -15.37 35.94
C TYR A 14 -5.65 -16.12 37.19
N GLN A 15 -6.87 -16.69 37.23
CA GLN A 15 -7.34 -17.45 38.39
C GLN A 15 -6.71 -18.84 38.51
N LEU A 16 -6.42 -19.51 37.39
CA LEU A 16 -5.62 -20.75 37.39
C LEU A 16 -4.19 -20.45 37.86
N TYR A 17 -3.60 -19.35 37.41
CA TYR A 17 -2.26 -18.89 37.81
C TYR A 17 -2.18 -18.49 39.29
N VAL A 18 -3.12 -17.69 39.79
CA VAL A 18 -3.17 -17.22 41.19
C VAL A 18 -3.49 -18.35 42.18
N SER A 19 -4.14 -19.43 41.73
CA SER A 19 -4.34 -20.62 42.57
C SER A 19 -3.05 -21.44 42.80
N GLY A 20 -2.04 -21.29 41.91
CA GLY A 20 -0.74 -21.93 42.01
C GLY A 20 0.34 -21.13 42.74
N GLU A 21 0.15 -19.82 42.97
CA GLU A 21 1.19 -18.97 43.58
C GLU A 21 1.29 -19.05 45.11
N LYS A 22 0.31 -19.65 45.81
CA LYS A 22 0.37 -19.71 47.28
C LYS A 22 1.18 -20.86 47.85
N ASP A 23 1.52 -21.85 47.04
CA ASP A 23 2.52 -22.87 47.31
C ASP A 23 2.83 -23.52 45.95
N GLU A 24 4.10 -23.58 45.54
CA GLU A 24 4.58 -24.30 44.33
C GLU A 24 4.27 -25.80 44.41
N LYS A 25 2.99 -26.17 44.30
CA LYS A 25 2.53 -27.53 44.12
C LYS A 25 1.60 -27.52 42.91
N GLU A 26 1.94 -28.34 41.92
CA GLU A 26 1.04 -28.70 40.82
C GLU A 26 -0.35 -28.96 41.40
N VAL A 27 -1.33 -28.13 41.02
CA VAL A 27 -2.73 -28.43 41.31
C VAL A 27 -3.03 -29.74 40.57
N PRO A 28 -3.43 -30.82 41.26
CA PRO A 28 -3.77 -32.06 40.58
C PRO A 28 -4.86 -31.76 39.55
N VAL A 29 -4.69 -32.25 38.32
CA VAL A 29 -5.61 -32.01 37.20
C VAL A 29 -7.07 -32.24 37.63
N ASP A 30 -7.33 -33.28 38.42
CA ASP A 30 -8.66 -33.62 38.97
C ASP A 30 -9.27 -32.52 39.87
N ALA A 31 -8.45 -31.77 40.60
CA ALA A 31 -8.90 -30.68 41.47
C ALA A 31 -9.19 -29.39 40.67
N ALA A 32 -8.37 -29.09 39.66
CA ALA A 32 -8.63 -27.99 38.72
C ALA A 32 -9.90 -28.26 37.90
N VAL A 33 -10.07 -29.50 37.46
CA VAL A 33 -11.27 -30.01 36.76
C VAL A 33 -12.54 -29.90 37.62
N GLN A 34 -12.46 -30.22 38.92
CA GLN A 34 -13.60 -30.06 39.84
C GLN A 34 -13.95 -28.58 40.11
N ALA A 35 -12.94 -27.73 40.30
CA ALA A 35 -13.14 -26.29 40.48
C ALA A 35 -13.74 -25.65 39.21
N PHE A 36 -13.29 -26.09 38.04
CA PHE A 36 -13.80 -25.70 36.74
C PHE A 36 -15.29 -26.12 36.58
N GLY A 37 -15.61 -27.37 36.86
CA GLY A 37 -16.99 -27.87 36.85
C GLY A 37 -17.93 -27.09 37.79
N HIS A 38 -17.43 -26.69 38.96
CA HIS A 38 -18.18 -25.88 39.92
C HIS A 38 -18.38 -24.43 39.43
N TYR A 39 -17.33 -23.78 38.92
CA TYR A 39 -17.37 -22.40 38.43
C TYR A 39 -18.34 -22.23 37.26
N PHE A 40 -18.32 -23.18 36.32
CA PHE A 40 -19.23 -23.19 35.17
C PHE A 40 -20.54 -23.94 35.44
N GLY A 41 -20.81 -24.38 36.67
CA GLY A 41 -22.05 -25.02 37.10
C GLY A 41 -22.46 -26.26 36.29
N PHE A 42 -21.49 -27.06 35.86
CA PHE A 42 -21.71 -28.31 35.13
C PHE A 42 -22.10 -29.46 36.07
N ALA A 43 -22.82 -30.45 35.54
CA ALA A 43 -23.04 -31.71 36.27
C ALA A 43 -21.69 -32.43 36.48
N GLN A 44 -21.49 -33.00 37.67
CA GLN A 44 -20.20 -33.56 38.09
C GLN A 44 -19.74 -34.76 37.23
N GLU A 45 -20.67 -35.45 36.58
CA GLU A 45 -20.41 -36.56 35.66
C GLU A 45 -19.83 -36.10 34.31
N ASP A 46 -20.12 -34.87 33.88
CA ASP A 46 -19.62 -34.29 32.63
C ASP A 46 -18.47 -33.29 32.81
N ALA A 47 -18.26 -32.79 34.05
CA ALA A 47 -17.22 -31.82 34.39
C ALA A 47 -15.80 -32.29 33.99
N ASN A 48 -15.50 -33.58 34.14
CA ASN A 48 -14.21 -34.16 33.76
C ASN A 48 -13.99 -34.14 32.24
N ALA A 49 -15.04 -34.41 31.45
CA ALA A 49 -14.96 -34.41 30.00
C ALA A 49 -14.83 -32.97 29.47
N TYR A 50 -15.59 -32.02 30.02
CA TYR A 50 -15.50 -30.61 29.63
C TYR A 50 -14.15 -29.97 29.97
N ALA A 51 -13.62 -30.25 31.17
CA ALA A 51 -12.31 -29.73 31.56
C ALA A 51 -11.17 -30.36 30.75
N SER A 52 -11.25 -31.66 30.46
CA SER A 52 -10.28 -32.33 29.58
C SER A 52 -10.29 -31.75 28.17
N LEU A 53 -11.49 -31.46 27.64
CA LEU A 53 -11.64 -30.80 26.34
C LEU A 53 -11.02 -29.41 26.33
N ILE A 54 -11.28 -28.59 27.35
CA ILE A 54 -10.78 -27.20 27.40
C ILE A 54 -9.27 -27.15 27.57
N VAL A 55 -8.69 -27.99 28.43
CA VAL A 55 -7.23 -28.15 28.52
C VAL A 55 -6.66 -28.62 27.18
N GLY A 56 -7.35 -29.53 26.50
CA GLY A 56 -7.00 -29.95 25.14
C GLY A 56 -7.00 -28.81 24.14
N LEU A 57 -8.01 -27.93 24.19
CA LEU A 57 -8.12 -26.75 23.32
C LEU A 57 -7.01 -25.73 23.61
N VAL A 58 -6.78 -25.37 24.87
CA VAL A 58 -5.70 -24.46 25.29
C VAL A 58 -4.36 -24.97 24.77
N ASN A 59 -4.01 -26.23 25.08
CA ASN A 59 -2.76 -26.82 24.60
C ASN A 59 -2.67 -26.84 23.07
N TYR A 60 -3.76 -27.17 22.38
CA TYR A 60 -3.78 -27.22 20.92
C TYR A 60 -3.50 -25.85 20.29
N PHE A 61 -4.11 -24.78 20.80
CA PHE A 61 -3.95 -23.44 20.24
C PHE A 61 -2.68 -22.71 20.72
N GLU A 62 -2.18 -22.99 21.93
CA GLU A 62 -0.90 -22.44 22.41
C GLU A 62 0.33 -23.06 21.74
N THR A 63 0.24 -24.34 21.36
CA THR A 63 1.36 -25.05 20.71
C THR A 63 1.34 -24.98 19.19
N CYS A 64 0.29 -24.42 18.59
CA CYS A 64 0.16 -24.30 17.15
C CYS A 64 0.79 -23.02 16.62
N ASP A 65 1.75 -23.15 15.71
CA ASP A 65 2.37 -22.04 14.98
C ASP A 65 1.62 -21.81 13.65
N ARG A 66 0.68 -20.84 13.60
CA ARG A 66 -0.06 -20.29 12.43
C ARG A 66 -0.42 -21.21 11.23
N GLN A 67 -0.51 -22.54 11.39
CA GLN A 67 -0.69 -23.50 10.31
C GLN A 67 -1.62 -24.69 10.66
N CYS A 68 -2.30 -24.68 11.82
CA CYS A 68 -3.17 -25.80 12.22
C CYS A 68 -4.64 -25.49 12.02
N ALA A 69 -5.26 -26.20 11.06
CA ALA A 69 -6.70 -26.16 10.87
C ALA A 69 -7.45 -27.02 11.92
N PHE A 70 -8.30 -26.41 12.74
CA PHE A 70 -9.21 -27.11 13.66
C PHE A 70 -10.49 -27.52 12.91
N ARG A 71 -10.63 -28.82 12.59
CA ARG A 71 -11.67 -29.32 11.66
C ARG A 71 -12.15 -30.73 11.95
N ALA A 72 -13.31 -31.07 11.39
CA ALA A 72 -13.94 -32.39 11.50
C ALA A 72 -12.98 -33.54 11.16
N GLY A 73 -13.04 -34.62 11.95
CA GLY A 73 -12.14 -35.77 11.85
C GLY A 73 -10.89 -35.67 12.71
N GLN A 74 -10.65 -34.54 13.38
CA GLN A 74 -9.67 -34.45 14.45
C GLN A 74 -10.27 -34.91 15.79
N PRO A 75 -9.54 -35.69 16.60
CA PRO A 75 -10.08 -36.21 17.87
C PRO A 75 -10.62 -35.12 18.80
N LEU A 76 -9.92 -33.99 18.91
CA LEU A 76 -10.33 -32.87 19.76
C LEU A 76 -11.57 -32.15 19.23
N TYR A 77 -11.69 -32.00 17.90
CA TYR A 77 -12.86 -31.40 17.24
C TYR A 77 -14.10 -32.28 17.41
N ASP A 78 -13.97 -33.58 17.14
CA ASP A 78 -15.07 -34.53 17.21
C ASP A 78 -15.56 -34.69 18.65
N GLU A 79 -14.64 -34.63 19.63
CA GLU A 79 -15.01 -34.63 21.05
C GLU A 79 -15.73 -33.35 21.47
N ALA A 80 -15.29 -32.18 20.99
CA ALA A 80 -16.01 -30.92 21.20
C ALA A 80 -17.45 -31.01 20.67
N ALA A 81 -17.63 -31.48 19.44
CA ALA A 81 -18.95 -31.63 18.82
C ALA A 81 -19.85 -32.60 19.62
N ARG A 82 -19.32 -33.75 20.07
CA ARG A 82 -20.09 -34.71 20.90
C ARG A 82 -20.52 -34.13 22.23
N LEU A 83 -19.63 -33.40 22.90
CA LEU A 83 -19.89 -32.83 24.22
C LEU A 83 -20.90 -31.67 24.15
N LEU A 84 -20.91 -30.89 23.07
CA LEU A 84 -21.92 -29.87 22.86
C LEU A 84 -23.34 -30.45 22.76
N VAL A 85 -23.54 -31.64 22.18
CA VAL A 85 -24.86 -32.29 22.13
C VAL A 85 -25.48 -32.46 23.53
N ARG A 86 -24.63 -32.69 24.54
CA ARG A 86 -25.02 -32.93 25.94
C ARG A 86 -25.18 -31.64 26.74
N GLU A 87 -24.38 -30.62 26.42
CA GLU A 87 -24.37 -29.33 27.12
C GLU A 87 -25.28 -28.32 26.42
N ARG A 88 -26.51 -28.12 26.93
CA ARG A 88 -27.51 -27.23 26.31
C ARG A 88 -27.60 -25.83 26.94
N SER A 89 -26.79 -25.52 27.96
CA SER A 89 -26.77 -24.17 28.56
C SER A 89 -25.99 -23.14 27.75
N GLY A 90 -25.25 -23.60 26.72
CA GLY A 90 -24.44 -22.75 25.84
C GLY A 90 -23.12 -22.28 26.48
N ARG A 91 -22.80 -22.73 27.70
CA ARG A 91 -21.53 -22.38 28.38
C ARG A 91 -20.35 -23.06 27.70
N LEU A 92 -20.50 -24.34 27.34
CA LEU A 92 -19.45 -25.05 26.61
C LEU A 92 -19.25 -24.45 25.22
N LEU A 93 -20.33 -24.10 24.53
CA LEU A 93 -20.26 -23.48 23.20
C LEU A 93 -19.44 -22.18 23.24
N LYS A 94 -19.69 -21.32 24.22
CA LYS A 94 -18.90 -20.08 24.42
C LYS A 94 -17.42 -20.36 24.64
N ALA A 95 -17.09 -21.40 25.42
CA ALA A 95 -15.71 -21.79 25.70
C ALA A 95 -15.02 -22.32 24.43
N VAL A 96 -15.64 -23.26 23.71
CA VAL A 96 -15.08 -23.83 22.47
C VAL A 96 -14.84 -22.74 21.43
N VAL A 97 -15.78 -21.80 21.29
CA VAL A 97 -15.70 -20.69 20.34
C VAL A 97 -14.61 -19.68 20.73
N ALA A 98 -14.35 -19.45 22.02
CA ALA A 98 -13.32 -18.53 22.49
C ALA A 98 -11.91 -18.90 22.00
N TYR A 99 -11.62 -20.19 21.92
CA TYR A 99 -10.31 -20.70 21.51
C TYR A 99 -10.18 -20.83 19.98
N CYS A 100 -11.28 -20.69 19.24
CA CYS A 100 -11.33 -20.91 17.79
C CYS A 100 -10.82 -19.75 16.91
N ARG A 101 -10.13 -18.76 17.50
CA ARG A 101 -9.98 -17.37 17.01
C ARG A 101 -9.27 -17.16 15.67
N HIS A 102 -8.63 -18.19 15.07
CA HIS A 102 -7.76 -17.96 13.90
C HIS A 102 -7.90 -18.96 12.72
N GLU A 103 -8.34 -20.21 12.91
CA GLU A 103 -8.37 -21.22 11.81
C GLU A 103 -9.41 -22.33 12.01
N CYS A 104 -10.54 -22.04 12.65
CA CYS A 104 -11.61 -23.02 12.80
C CYS A 104 -12.47 -23.13 11.53
N ALA A 105 -12.61 -24.34 11.00
CA ALA A 105 -13.58 -24.62 9.95
C ALA A 105 -15.00 -24.64 10.54
N PHE A 106 -15.59 -23.45 10.67
CA PHE A 106 -16.95 -23.24 11.17
C PHE A 106 -17.96 -23.18 10.02
N GLU A 107 -17.94 -24.19 9.14
CA GLU A 107 -18.73 -24.22 7.91
C GLU A 107 -20.10 -24.93 8.10
N PRO A 108 -21.15 -24.53 7.35
CA PRO A 108 -22.43 -25.23 7.36
C PRO A 108 -22.29 -26.73 7.06
N GLY A 109 -22.94 -27.57 7.87
CA GLY A 109 -22.86 -29.03 7.76
C GLY A 109 -21.67 -29.66 8.51
N ALA A 110 -20.80 -28.86 9.13
CA ALA A 110 -19.82 -29.36 10.06
C ALA A 110 -20.48 -29.67 11.42
N PRO A 111 -20.11 -30.77 12.12
CA PRO A 111 -20.76 -31.16 13.37
C PRO A 111 -20.79 -30.07 14.45
N LEU A 112 -19.71 -29.29 14.58
CA LEU A 112 -19.63 -28.19 15.54
C LEU A 112 -20.57 -27.04 15.17
N TYR A 113 -20.65 -26.70 13.88
CA TYR A 113 -21.56 -25.68 13.36
C TYR A 113 -23.02 -26.07 13.56
N ASP A 114 -23.40 -27.29 13.19
CA ASP A 114 -24.78 -27.76 13.26
C ASP A 114 -25.29 -27.80 14.70
N GLU A 115 -24.45 -28.23 15.63
CA GLU A 115 -24.79 -28.26 17.06
C GLU A 115 -24.86 -26.85 17.65
N ALA A 116 -23.90 -25.97 17.32
CA ALA A 116 -23.96 -24.56 17.71
C ALA A 116 -25.24 -23.88 17.21
N ARG A 117 -25.63 -24.13 15.95
CA ARG A 117 -26.87 -23.62 15.36
C ARG A 117 -28.10 -24.08 16.15
N GLN A 118 -28.18 -25.37 16.50
CA GLN A 118 -29.31 -25.90 17.27
C GLN A 118 -29.46 -25.20 18.63
N GLN A 119 -28.35 -25.01 19.36
CA GLN A 119 -28.39 -24.32 20.65
C GLN A 119 -28.75 -22.85 20.53
N ILE A 120 -28.22 -22.17 19.51
CA ILE A 120 -28.51 -20.76 19.22
C ILE A 120 -29.98 -20.54 18.84
N VAL A 121 -30.57 -21.42 18.04
CA VAL A 121 -32.00 -21.37 17.68
C VAL A 121 -32.88 -21.65 18.91
N ALA A 122 -32.43 -22.49 19.83
CA ALA A 122 -33.13 -22.77 21.08
C ALA A 122 -33.01 -21.64 22.13
N ASP A 123 -32.00 -20.77 22.03
CA ASP A 123 -31.82 -19.63 22.93
C ASP A 123 -32.81 -18.49 22.64
N THR A 124 -33.87 -18.44 23.44
CA THR A 124 -34.86 -17.36 23.39
C THR A 124 -34.33 -16.01 23.90
N SER A 125 -33.21 -16.00 24.63
CA SER A 125 -32.60 -14.78 25.15
C SER A 125 -31.80 -14.02 24.10
N GLY A 126 -31.29 -14.70 23.07
CA GLY A 126 -30.44 -14.14 22.01
C GLY A 126 -29.02 -13.76 22.48
N GLN A 127 -28.74 -13.88 23.77
CA GLN A 127 -27.42 -13.56 24.33
C GLN A 127 -26.37 -14.56 23.87
N LEU A 128 -26.74 -15.83 23.67
CA LEU A 128 -25.83 -16.85 23.18
C LEU A 128 -25.36 -16.51 21.76
N LEU A 129 -26.28 -16.08 20.88
CA LEU A 129 -25.96 -15.65 19.53
C LEU A 129 -24.96 -14.50 19.51
N THR A 130 -25.27 -13.41 20.23
CA THR A 130 -24.40 -12.21 20.25
C THR A 130 -23.01 -12.54 20.79
N GLU A 131 -22.92 -13.34 21.84
CA GLU A 131 -21.65 -13.70 22.47
C GLU A 131 -20.79 -14.62 21.58
N VAL A 132 -21.43 -15.62 20.95
CA VAL A 132 -20.76 -16.51 20.00
C VAL A 132 -20.25 -15.71 18.81
N LEU A 133 -21.11 -14.88 18.20
CA LEU A 133 -20.72 -14.11 17.02
C LEU A 133 -19.62 -13.08 17.31
N LYS A 134 -19.64 -12.36 18.45
CA LYS A 134 -18.58 -11.39 18.79
C LYS A 134 -17.19 -12.03 18.87
N ARG A 135 -17.11 -13.29 19.31
CA ARG A 135 -15.84 -14.01 19.48
C ARG A 135 -15.23 -14.51 18.17
N ILE A 136 -16.05 -14.70 17.12
CA ILE A 136 -15.65 -15.22 15.80
C ILE A 136 -15.81 -14.21 14.67
N ALA A 137 -16.36 -13.03 14.93
CA ALA A 137 -16.63 -12.01 13.92
C ALA A 137 -15.38 -11.42 13.24
N GLN A 138 -14.18 -11.83 13.65
CA GLN A 138 -12.92 -11.43 13.02
C GLN A 138 -12.66 -12.15 11.68
N ASP A 139 -13.31 -13.28 11.41
CA ASP A 139 -12.99 -14.17 10.26
C ASP A 139 -13.88 -13.99 9.01
N GLU A 140 -14.78 -12.99 8.98
CA GLU A 140 -15.56 -12.58 7.79
C GLU A 140 -16.32 -13.69 7.02
N THR A 141 -16.71 -14.81 7.65
CA THR A 141 -17.32 -15.91 6.87
C THR A 141 -18.85 -15.81 6.72
N PRO A 142 -19.40 -16.07 5.51
CA PRO A 142 -20.83 -16.28 5.27
C PRO A 142 -21.47 -17.29 6.25
N ALA A 143 -20.70 -18.26 6.73
CA ALA A 143 -21.14 -19.23 7.70
C ALA A 143 -21.65 -18.58 9.00
N LEU A 144 -21.00 -17.54 9.50
CA LEU A 144 -21.39 -16.87 10.75
C LEU A 144 -22.76 -16.19 10.65
N VAL A 145 -23.04 -15.59 9.51
CA VAL A 145 -24.37 -15.02 9.24
C VAL A 145 -25.44 -16.10 9.20
N ARG A 146 -25.14 -17.24 8.55
CA ARG A 146 -26.05 -18.40 8.45
C ARG A 146 -26.33 -19.06 9.80
N LEU A 147 -25.38 -18.99 10.74
CA LEU A 147 -25.46 -19.64 12.05
C LEU A 147 -26.65 -19.11 12.87
N GLY A 148 -26.81 -17.80 12.89
CA GLY A 148 -27.84 -17.11 13.68
C GLY A 148 -29.06 -16.67 12.90
N TRP A 149 -29.09 -16.93 11.59
CA TRP A 149 -30.05 -16.27 10.70
C TRP A 149 -31.51 -16.47 11.11
N ASP A 150 -31.88 -17.70 11.49
CA ASP A 150 -33.26 -18.05 11.83
C ASP A 150 -33.68 -17.67 13.26
N THR A 151 -32.77 -17.10 14.05
CA THR A 151 -33.03 -16.78 15.45
C THR A 151 -33.96 -15.56 15.58
N PRO A 152 -34.96 -15.58 16.48
CA PRO A 152 -35.88 -14.44 16.66
C PRO A 152 -35.22 -13.11 17.01
N LYS A 153 -34.01 -13.15 17.59
CA LYS A 153 -33.20 -11.99 18.00
C LYS A 153 -32.00 -11.70 17.09
N ALA A 154 -31.94 -12.31 15.92
CA ALA A 154 -30.86 -12.10 14.96
C ALA A 154 -30.71 -10.62 14.56
N LEU A 155 -31.82 -9.87 14.51
CA LEU A 155 -31.81 -8.44 14.16
C LEU A 155 -30.93 -7.62 15.11
N ASP A 156 -31.12 -7.73 16.43
CA ASP A 156 -30.29 -6.98 17.39
C ASP A 156 -28.84 -7.46 17.39
N ALA A 157 -28.61 -8.78 17.28
CA ALA A 157 -27.26 -9.33 17.21
C ALA A 157 -26.47 -8.81 15.99
N PHE A 158 -27.07 -8.80 14.80
CA PHE A 158 -26.44 -8.26 13.60
C PHE A 158 -26.19 -6.76 13.70
N ARG A 159 -27.12 -6.01 14.32
CA ARG A 159 -26.91 -4.59 14.62
C ARG A 159 -25.69 -4.40 15.50
N ASP A 160 -25.62 -5.09 16.64
CA ASP A 160 -24.56 -4.92 17.62
C ASP A 160 -23.19 -5.36 17.06
N LEU A 161 -23.16 -6.38 16.21
CA LEU A 161 -21.94 -6.81 15.51
C LEU A 161 -21.49 -5.83 14.45
N TYR A 162 -22.43 -5.25 13.69
CA TYR A 162 -22.09 -4.17 12.79
C TYR A 162 -21.51 -2.98 13.57
N LEU A 163 -22.12 -2.58 14.69
CA LEU A 163 -21.60 -1.51 15.56
C LEU A 163 -20.25 -1.85 16.21
N TYR A 164 -19.92 -3.14 16.36
CA TYR A 164 -18.67 -3.59 16.96
C TYR A 164 -17.53 -3.74 15.93
N THR A 165 -17.85 -4.16 14.71
CA THR A 165 -16.85 -4.55 13.69
C THR A 165 -16.80 -3.65 12.47
N GLU A 166 -17.85 -2.86 12.25
CA GLU A 166 -18.06 -2.01 11.06
C GLU A 166 -18.04 -2.76 9.72
N LYS A 167 -18.25 -4.09 9.72
CA LYS A 167 -18.20 -4.92 8.51
C LYS A 167 -19.54 -4.96 7.76
N GLU A 168 -19.47 -4.90 6.43
CA GLU A 168 -20.60 -4.91 5.51
C GLU A 168 -21.55 -6.09 5.65
N ILE A 169 -20.98 -7.27 5.87
CA ILE A 169 -21.72 -8.53 5.95
C ILE A 169 -22.75 -8.48 7.08
N TRP A 170 -22.43 -7.81 8.20
CA TRP A 170 -23.34 -7.61 9.33
C TRP A 170 -24.39 -6.54 9.05
N LEU A 171 -24.01 -5.46 8.36
CA LEU A 171 -24.97 -4.45 7.90
C LEU A 171 -25.99 -5.08 6.95
N ALA A 172 -25.53 -5.87 5.99
CA ALA A 172 -26.40 -6.53 5.04
C ALA A 172 -27.34 -7.54 5.71
N ALA A 173 -26.82 -8.35 6.64
CA ALA A 173 -27.62 -9.26 7.46
C ALA A 173 -28.66 -8.53 8.33
N PHE A 174 -28.30 -7.37 8.86
CA PHE A 174 -29.22 -6.53 9.62
C PHE A 174 -30.34 -5.95 8.73
N LEU A 175 -29.99 -5.34 7.59
CA LEU A 175 -30.95 -4.68 6.69
C LEU A 175 -31.94 -5.64 6.06
N SER A 176 -31.51 -6.87 5.73
CA SER A 176 -32.40 -7.91 5.21
C SER A 176 -33.49 -8.32 6.21
N ARG A 177 -33.20 -8.20 7.52
CA ARG A 177 -34.11 -8.57 8.61
C ARG A 177 -34.86 -7.40 9.24
N LEU A 178 -34.48 -6.16 8.93
CA LEU A 178 -35.18 -4.97 9.40
C LEU A 178 -36.67 -5.10 8.99
N PRO A 179 -37.67 -4.91 9.85
CA PRO A 179 -39.07 -5.02 9.44
C PRO A 179 -39.52 -3.80 8.62
N ASP A 180 -40.56 -3.95 7.79
CA ASP A 180 -41.11 -2.84 6.98
C ASP A 180 -41.60 -1.67 7.83
N ASP A 181 -42.01 -1.95 9.08
CA ASP A 181 -42.35 -0.96 10.10
C ASP A 181 -41.44 -1.17 11.34
N PRO A 182 -40.29 -0.47 11.41
CA PRO A 182 -39.25 -0.69 12.43
C PRO A 182 -39.57 -0.05 13.77
N VAL A 183 -40.78 -0.29 14.29
CA VAL A 183 -41.25 0.29 15.55
C VAL A 183 -40.32 -0.11 16.70
N GLY A 184 -39.70 0.89 17.33
CA GLY A 184 -38.80 0.68 18.46
C GLY A 184 -37.42 0.10 18.11
N VAL A 185 -37.08 -0.03 16.82
CA VAL A 185 -35.74 -0.46 16.39
C VAL A 185 -34.84 0.75 16.25
N ALA A 186 -33.82 0.86 17.12
CA ALA A 186 -32.85 1.94 17.07
C ALA A 186 -32.06 1.96 15.75
N THR A 187 -31.91 3.15 15.19
CA THR A 187 -31.19 3.41 13.93
C THR A 187 -29.69 3.27 14.08
N LEU A 188 -29.00 3.10 12.95
CA LEU A 188 -27.55 2.96 12.89
C LEU A 188 -26.86 4.34 12.91
N PRO A 189 -25.86 4.54 13.79
CA PRO A 189 -24.94 5.68 13.70
C PRO A 189 -24.20 5.69 12.35
N ALA A 190 -23.80 6.88 11.88
CA ALA A 190 -22.92 6.98 10.71
C ALA A 190 -21.50 6.54 11.08
N MET A 191 -20.85 5.71 10.26
CA MET A 191 -19.53 5.14 10.56
C MET A 191 -18.38 5.85 9.85
N HIS A 192 -17.16 5.62 10.34
CA HIS A 192 -15.93 6.26 9.88
C HIS A 192 -15.58 5.92 8.42
N ARG A 193 -15.05 6.92 7.70
CA ARG A 193 -14.57 6.87 6.29
C ARG A 193 -13.59 5.74 5.95
N ASP A 194 -12.94 5.13 6.94
CA ASP A 194 -11.87 4.15 6.74
C ASP A 194 -12.38 2.69 6.72
N ALA A 195 -13.67 2.45 7.01
CA ALA A 195 -14.31 1.16 6.73
C ALA A 195 -14.56 1.07 5.22
N GLY A 196 -13.51 0.81 4.45
CA GLY A 196 -13.59 0.65 3.01
C GLY A 196 -14.62 -0.41 2.67
N LEU A 197 -15.78 0.01 2.18
CA LEU A 197 -16.90 -0.85 1.83
C LEU A 197 -16.57 -1.57 0.49
N PRO A 198 -16.05 -2.83 0.52
CA PRO A 198 -15.56 -3.52 -0.66
C PRO A 198 -16.71 -4.01 -1.58
N ASP A 199 -17.95 -4.09 -1.08
CA ASP A 199 -19.08 -4.66 -1.81
C ASP A 199 -19.74 -3.70 -2.82
N MET A 200 -19.28 -2.45 -2.91
CA MET A 200 -19.69 -1.55 -4.01
C MET A 200 -19.43 -2.17 -5.39
N ARG A 201 -18.41 -3.03 -5.53
CA ARG A 201 -18.08 -3.71 -6.80
C ARG A 201 -19.17 -4.70 -7.25
N SER A 202 -19.84 -5.38 -6.32
CA SER A 202 -20.99 -6.23 -6.70
C SER A 202 -22.27 -5.42 -6.85
N GLY A 203 -22.33 -4.25 -6.18
CA GLY A 203 -23.52 -3.43 -6.05
C GLY A 203 -24.58 -4.02 -5.11
N ALA A 204 -24.28 -5.11 -4.38
CA ALA A 204 -25.25 -5.84 -3.58
C ALA A 204 -25.72 -5.05 -2.35
N LEU A 205 -24.80 -4.48 -1.56
CA LEU A 205 -25.15 -3.70 -0.37
C LEU A 205 -25.96 -2.44 -0.71
N PRO A 206 -25.58 -1.60 -1.69
CA PRO A 206 -26.43 -0.49 -2.12
C PRO A 206 -27.80 -0.94 -2.67
N ALA A 207 -27.85 -2.04 -3.43
CA ALA A 207 -29.13 -2.58 -3.90
C ALA A 207 -30.03 -3.06 -2.76
N LEU A 208 -29.44 -3.64 -1.72
CA LEU A 208 -30.15 -4.04 -0.50
C LEU A 208 -30.67 -2.83 0.27
N ILE A 209 -29.86 -1.77 0.40
CA ILE A 209 -30.29 -0.52 1.04
C ILE A 209 -31.48 0.06 0.28
N ASP A 210 -31.43 0.12 -1.05
CA ASP A 210 -32.54 0.64 -1.86
C ASP A 210 -33.79 -0.28 -1.80
N THR A 211 -33.61 -1.60 -1.75
CA THR A 211 -34.70 -2.56 -1.54
C THR A 211 -35.35 -2.36 -0.17
N THR A 212 -34.54 -2.07 0.85
CA THR A 212 -35.01 -1.74 2.20
C THR A 212 -35.77 -0.40 2.22
N LEU A 213 -35.24 0.62 1.55
CA LEU A 213 -35.90 1.92 1.39
C LEU A 213 -37.25 1.82 0.69
N ALA A 214 -37.39 0.91 -0.28
CA ALA A 214 -38.62 0.71 -1.04
C ALA A 214 -39.77 0.12 -0.19
N ARG A 215 -39.46 -0.70 0.81
CA ARG A 215 -40.45 -1.37 1.68
C ARG A 215 -40.78 -0.64 2.98
N LEU A 216 -39.91 0.28 3.43
CA LEU A 216 -40.12 1.05 4.67
C LEU A 216 -41.42 1.87 4.63
N LYS A 217 -42.30 1.63 5.61
CA LYS A 217 -43.54 2.38 5.80
C LYS A 217 -43.27 3.81 6.27
N PRO A 218 -44.14 4.79 5.94
CA PRO A 218 -43.99 6.18 6.36
C PRO A 218 -44.45 6.41 7.82
N THR A 219 -44.05 5.55 8.76
CA THR A 219 -44.25 5.73 10.21
C THR A 219 -43.13 6.60 10.79
N PRO A 220 -43.26 7.14 12.03
CA PRO A 220 -42.18 7.91 12.64
C PRO A 220 -40.83 7.17 12.68
N ASP A 221 -40.83 5.88 13.02
CA ASP A 221 -39.64 5.02 12.96
C ASP A 221 -39.18 4.75 11.53
N GLY A 222 -40.10 4.45 10.61
CA GLY A 222 -39.76 4.23 9.21
C GLY A 222 -39.16 5.47 8.52
N LEU A 223 -39.60 6.68 8.87
CA LEU A 223 -39.02 7.94 8.39
C LEU A 223 -37.62 8.20 8.98
N ARG A 224 -37.37 7.83 10.24
CA ARG A 224 -36.03 7.89 10.85
C ARG A 224 -35.06 6.97 10.12
N TRP A 225 -35.47 5.72 9.87
CA TRP A 225 -34.67 4.76 9.10
C TRP A 225 -34.43 5.22 7.67
N ARG A 226 -35.47 5.73 6.99
CA ARG A 226 -35.35 6.29 5.65
C ARG A 226 -34.29 7.39 5.62
N LYS A 227 -34.29 8.31 6.59
CA LYS A 227 -33.28 9.37 6.69
C LYS A 227 -31.86 8.80 6.74
N VAL A 228 -31.59 7.83 7.61
CA VAL A 228 -30.25 7.22 7.77
C VAL A 228 -29.81 6.52 6.49
N LEU A 229 -30.68 5.72 5.89
CA LEU A 229 -30.37 4.96 4.67
C LEU A 229 -30.21 5.85 3.43
N GLU A 230 -31.01 6.91 3.28
CA GLU A 230 -30.81 7.91 2.22
C GLU A 230 -29.50 8.67 2.43
N GLY A 231 -29.14 9.00 3.67
CA GLY A 231 -27.85 9.61 4.01
C GLY A 231 -26.66 8.73 3.63
N MET A 232 -26.75 7.42 3.89
CA MET A 232 -25.74 6.44 3.45
C MET A 232 -25.62 6.40 1.93
N GLN A 233 -26.74 6.33 1.19
CA GLN A 233 -26.70 6.26 -0.27
C GLN A 233 -26.17 7.53 -0.93
N VAL A 234 -26.58 8.70 -0.44
CA VAL A 234 -26.05 9.97 -0.93
C VAL A 234 -24.56 10.08 -0.61
N GLY A 235 -24.13 9.66 0.59
CA GLY A 235 -22.72 9.58 0.99
C GLY A 235 -21.89 8.72 0.04
N HIS A 236 -22.32 7.49 -0.25
CA HIS A 236 -21.64 6.60 -1.19
C HIS A 236 -21.47 7.22 -2.58
N LEU A 237 -22.51 7.88 -3.10
CA LEU A 237 -22.46 8.49 -4.43
C LEU A 237 -21.43 9.62 -4.48
N VAL A 238 -21.45 10.55 -3.51
CA VAL A 238 -20.51 11.68 -3.52
C VAL A 238 -19.06 11.25 -3.25
N GLU A 239 -18.84 10.25 -2.40
CA GLU A 239 -17.49 9.71 -2.14
C GLU A 239 -16.88 9.06 -3.39
N ARG A 240 -17.70 8.49 -4.26
CA ARG A 240 -17.27 7.88 -5.53
C ARG A 240 -17.29 8.85 -6.71
N GLY A 241 -17.73 10.09 -6.49
CA GLY A 241 -17.80 11.15 -7.51
C GLY A 241 -18.97 11.00 -8.48
N PHE A 242 -20.07 10.36 -8.06
CA PHE A 242 -21.35 10.35 -8.77
C PHE A 242 -22.20 11.57 -8.37
N ASP A 243 -21.62 12.75 -8.56
CA ASP A 243 -22.15 14.01 -8.03
C ASP A 243 -23.55 14.32 -8.57
N ALA A 244 -23.77 14.19 -9.88
CA ALA A 244 -25.07 14.42 -10.51
C ALA A 244 -26.16 13.46 -9.99
N GLU A 245 -25.81 12.19 -9.74
CA GLU A 245 -26.73 11.19 -9.20
C GLU A 245 -27.06 11.50 -7.73
N ALA A 246 -26.04 11.81 -6.93
CA ALA A 246 -26.21 12.22 -5.54
C ALA A 246 -27.12 13.44 -5.41
N VAL A 247 -26.90 14.46 -6.24
CA VAL A 247 -27.71 15.67 -6.29
C VAL A 247 -29.14 15.35 -6.71
N ARG A 248 -29.34 14.51 -7.74
CA ARG A 248 -30.69 14.10 -8.17
C ARG A 248 -31.43 13.39 -7.04
N ARG A 249 -30.78 12.44 -6.37
CA ARG A 249 -31.36 11.67 -5.26
C ARG A 249 -31.69 12.57 -4.06
N TYR A 250 -30.77 13.42 -3.65
CA TYR A 250 -30.98 14.38 -2.56
C TYR A 250 -32.15 15.32 -2.85
N ARG A 251 -32.21 15.89 -4.05
CA ARG A 251 -33.26 16.87 -4.40
C ARG A 251 -34.65 16.25 -4.50
N ALA A 252 -34.74 14.94 -4.76
CA ALA A 252 -35.99 14.19 -4.74
C ALA A 252 -36.54 13.93 -3.32
N LEU A 253 -35.74 14.15 -2.26
CA LEU A 253 -36.18 13.96 -0.87
C LEU A 253 -37.19 15.05 -0.45
N PRO A 254 -38.09 14.77 0.50
CA PRO A 254 -38.92 15.80 1.12
C PRO A 254 -38.07 16.87 1.84
N GLU A 255 -38.50 18.13 1.79
CA GLU A 255 -37.77 19.26 2.42
C GLU A 255 -37.47 19.05 3.92
N ALA A 256 -38.41 18.47 4.66
CA ALA A 256 -38.22 18.14 6.07
C ALA A 256 -37.03 17.18 6.30
N MET A 257 -36.77 16.26 5.36
CA MET A 257 -35.68 15.30 5.42
C MET A 257 -34.35 15.91 4.98
N LYS A 258 -34.35 16.77 3.94
CA LYS A 258 -33.14 17.44 3.44
C LYS A 258 -32.38 18.20 4.54
N SER A 259 -33.12 18.93 5.38
CA SER A 259 -32.54 19.74 6.45
C SER A 259 -31.97 18.94 7.63
N ASP A 260 -32.27 17.64 7.70
CA ASP A 260 -31.91 16.74 8.80
C ASP A 260 -31.06 15.53 8.35
N LEU A 261 -30.81 15.40 7.04
CA LEU A 261 -30.22 14.21 6.42
C LEU A 261 -28.88 13.80 7.04
N PHE A 262 -28.01 14.78 7.30
CA PHE A 262 -26.70 14.58 7.91
C PHE A 262 -26.62 15.05 9.36
N LYS A 263 -27.72 14.92 10.10
CA LYS A 263 -27.76 15.18 11.54
C LYS A 263 -27.96 13.89 12.31
N ALA A 264 -27.35 13.82 13.49
CA ALA A 264 -27.49 12.70 14.40
C ALA A 264 -28.97 12.36 14.63
N SER A 265 -29.32 11.09 14.60
CA SER A 265 -30.69 10.68 14.88
C SER A 265 -31.02 10.84 16.35
N ALA A 266 -32.28 11.18 16.65
CA ALA A 266 -32.72 11.50 18.00
C ALA A 266 -32.67 10.31 18.99
N ASP A 267 -32.63 9.09 18.46
CA ASP A 267 -32.54 7.83 19.20
C ASP A 267 -31.10 7.36 19.45
N TRP A 268 -30.09 8.09 18.95
CA TRP A 268 -28.69 7.76 19.21
C TRP A 268 -28.27 8.16 20.62
N SER A 269 -27.40 7.35 21.24
CA SER A 269 -26.72 7.76 22.47
C SER A 269 -25.78 8.93 22.18
N LYS A 270 -25.36 9.64 23.24
CA LYS A 270 -24.41 10.75 23.10
C LYS A 270 -23.08 10.27 22.51
N GLU A 271 -22.63 9.08 22.90
CA GLU A 271 -21.40 8.43 22.43
C GLU A 271 -21.53 7.97 20.97
N ALA A 272 -22.69 7.46 20.57
CA ALA A 272 -22.97 7.08 19.19
C ALA A 272 -23.01 8.32 18.28
N ALA A 273 -23.75 9.36 18.69
CA ALA A 273 -23.76 10.63 17.97
C ALA A 273 -22.35 11.21 17.83
N CYS A 274 -21.59 11.22 18.92
CA CYS A 274 -20.20 11.65 18.92
C CYS A 274 -19.34 10.94 17.85
N ARG A 275 -19.33 9.60 17.83
CA ARG A 275 -18.52 8.82 16.89
C ARG A 275 -18.90 9.01 15.42
N SER A 276 -20.07 9.57 15.16
CA SER A 276 -20.62 9.75 13.82
C SER A 276 -20.52 11.16 13.26
N VAL A 277 -20.17 12.16 14.08
CA VAL A 277 -20.22 13.58 13.65
C VAL A 277 -19.30 13.81 12.45
N ASP A 278 -18.05 13.32 12.48
CA ASP A 278 -17.08 13.56 11.40
C ASP A 278 -17.54 12.97 10.06
N ALA A 279 -18.19 11.80 10.08
CA ALA A 279 -18.73 11.15 8.89
C ALA A 279 -19.95 11.89 8.33
N LEU A 280 -20.86 12.33 9.21
CA LEU A 280 -22.01 13.14 8.80
C LEU A 280 -21.59 14.48 8.21
N GLU A 281 -20.66 15.17 8.87
CA GLU A 281 -20.10 16.44 8.41
C GLU A 281 -19.37 16.26 7.07
N SER A 282 -18.59 15.18 6.92
CA SER A 282 -17.95 14.81 5.66
C SER A 282 -18.95 14.72 4.50
N ASN A 283 -20.02 13.97 4.70
CA ASN A 283 -21.01 13.71 3.66
C ASN A 283 -21.79 14.98 3.32
N ALA A 284 -22.10 15.81 4.33
CA ALA A 284 -22.69 17.13 4.12
C ALA A 284 -21.77 18.04 3.30
N VAL A 285 -20.47 18.05 3.62
CA VAL A 285 -19.45 18.82 2.89
C VAL A 285 -19.33 18.35 1.45
N ALA A 286 -19.26 17.05 1.22
CA ALA A 286 -19.16 16.44 -0.09
C ALA A 286 -20.41 16.69 -0.96
N LEU A 287 -21.61 16.53 -0.40
CA LEU A 287 -22.85 16.85 -1.10
C LEU A 287 -22.97 18.35 -1.41
N GLY A 288 -22.57 19.22 -0.48
CA GLY A 288 -22.50 20.65 -0.74
C GLY A 288 -21.59 20.98 -1.92
N ALA A 289 -20.44 20.31 -2.03
CA ALA A 289 -19.53 20.50 -3.16
C ALA A 289 -20.13 20.00 -4.48
N ALA A 290 -20.80 18.84 -4.47
CA ALA A 290 -21.53 18.34 -5.64
C ALA A 290 -22.63 19.32 -6.10
N LEU A 291 -23.45 19.83 -5.16
CA LEU A 291 -24.47 20.85 -5.44
C LEU A 291 -23.87 22.12 -6.04
N TRP A 292 -22.71 22.56 -5.52
CA TRP A 292 -22.00 23.73 -6.04
C TRP A 292 -21.56 23.53 -7.49
N LEU A 293 -20.99 22.37 -7.81
CA LEU A 293 -20.56 22.02 -9.17
C LEU A 293 -21.75 21.92 -10.15
N GLU A 294 -22.91 21.47 -9.67
CA GLU A 294 -24.19 21.40 -10.41
C GLU A 294 -24.97 22.74 -10.42
N GLY A 295 -24.34 23.84 -10.00
CA GLY A 295 -24.91 25.20 -10.07
C GLY A 295 -25.98 25.52 -9.02
N GLN A 296 -26.15 24.68 -7.98
CA GLN A 296 -27.09 24.89 -6.88
C GLN A 296 -26.43 25.60 -5.68
N ALA A 297 -25.86 26.79 -5.92
CA ALA A 297 -25.01 27.49 -4.95
C ALA A 297 -25.70 27.81 -3.60
N GLU A 298 -26.98 28.18 -3.59
CA GLU A 298 -27.69 28.51 -2.35
C GLU A 298 -27.96 27.26 -1.49
N GLU A 299 -28.32 26.13 -2.12
CA GLU A 299 -28.52 24.85 -1.44
C GLU A 299 -27.18 24.36 -0.86
N ALA A 300 -26.08 24.47 -1.63
CA ALA A 300 -24.73 24.15 -1.16
C ALA A 300 -24.32 24.96 0.08
N ARG A 301 -24.52 26.29 0.05
CA ARG A 301 -24.23 27.16 1.20
C ARG A 301 -25.07 26.79 2.43
N THR A 302 -26.32 26.40 2.24
CA THR A 302 -27.21 25.99 3.34
C THR A 302 -26.67 24.74 4.04
N LEU A 303 -26.18 23.75 3.28
CA LEU A 303 -25.56 22.56 3.87
C LEU A 303 -24.27 22.89 4.63
N TRP A 304 -23.44 23.79 4.09
CA TRP A 304 -22.18 24.17 4.72
C TRP A 304 -22.33 25.08 5.94
N GLN A 305 -23.44 25.84 6.06
CA GLN A 305 -23.74 26.64 7.26
C GLN A 305 -23.96 25.79 8.52
N GLY A 306 -24.29 24.50 8.36
CA GLY A 306 -24.55 23.56 9.45
C GLY A 306 -23.35 22.69 9.87
N VAL A 307 -22.20 22.81 9.20
CA VAL A 307 -20.99 22.01 9.47
C VAL A 307 -20.03 22.82 10.33
N SER A 308 -19.49 22.22 11.39
CA SER A 308 -18.62 22.90 12.36
C SER A 308 -17.43 23.58 11.68
N VAL A 309 -17.31 24.89 11.87
CA VAL A 309 -16.22 25.69 11.30
C VAL A 309 -15.03 25.59 12.25
N THR A 310 -14.10 24.70 11.95
CA THR A 310 -12.80 24.73 12.62
C THR A 310 -12.16 26.12 12.40
N PRO A 311 -11.69 26.81 13.44
CA PRO A 311 -10.94 28.05 13.28
C PRO A 311 -9.70 27.84 12.41
N GLY A 312 -9.41 28.80 11.52
CA GLY A 312 -8.23 28.76 10.65
C GLY A 312 -8.55 28.71 9.15
N PHE A 313 -7.51 28.42 8.36
CA PHE A 313 -7.60 28.29 6.91
C PHE A 313 -8.35 27.00 6.53
N ASN A 314 -9.43 27.14 5.76
CA ASN A 314 -10.19 26.03 5.21
C ASN A 314 -10.17 26.11 3.67
N PRO A 315 -9.56 25.15 2.96
CA PRO A 315 -9.45 25.15 1.50
C PRO A 315 -10.77 25.31 0.77
N LEU A 316 -11.82 24.60 1.22
CA LEU A 316 -13.12 24.63 0.59
C LEU A 316 -13.81 25.99 0.80
N ARG A 317 -13.75 26.53 2.03
CA ARG A 317 -14.28 27.87 2.33
C ARG A 317 -13.64 28.92 1.45
N ASP A 318 -12.31 28.92 1.34
CA ASP A 318 -11.58 29.86 0.48
C ASP A 318 -11.90 29.66 -1.01
N ALA A 319 -12.09 28.41 -1.46
CA ALA A 319 -12.44 28.14 -2.84
C ALA A 319 -13.79 28.75 -3.25
N ILE A 320 -14.76 28.76 -2.32
CA ILE A 320 -16.10 29.31 -2.54
C ILE A 320 -16.11 30.83 -2.33
N THR A 321 -15.47 31.28 -1.25
CA THR A 321 -15.40 32.68 -0.82
C THR A 321 -13.94 33.01 -0.54
N PRO A 322 -13.17 33.46 -1.54
CA PRO A 322 -11.74 33.74 -1.36
C PRO A 322 -11.50 34.77 -0.26
N GLU A 323 -10.78 34.34 0.78
CA GLU A 323 -10.39 35.15 1.94
C GLU A 323 -8.87 35.41 1.94
N VAL A 324 -8.09 34.53 1.31
CA VAL A 324 -6.63 34.67 1.21
C VAL A 324 -6.17 35.09 -0.19
N THR A 325 -5.06 35.83 -0.23
CA THR A 325 -4.42 36.22 -1.50
C THR A 325 -3.84 35.01 -2.21
N ASP A 326 -3.85 35.00 -3.54
CA ASP A 326 -3.33 33.88 -4.35
C ASP A 326 -1.90 33.49 -3.95
N LYS A 327 -1.01 34.46 -3.73
CA LYS A 327 0.38 34.21 -3.31
C LYS A 327 0.51 33.45 -1.98
N ALA A 328 -0.44 33.61 -1.07
CA ALA A 328 -0.42 32.96 0.24
C ALA A 328 -0.85 31.49 0.17
N LEU A 329 -1.51 31.06 -0.92
CA LEU A 329 -1.98 29.69 -1.07
C LEU A 329 -0.84 28.69 -1.00
N PHE A 330 0.31 29.00 -1.60
CA PHE A 330 1.45 28.08 -1.63
C PHE A 330 1.88 27.61 -0.23
N GLU A 331 2.12 28.54 0.69
CA GLU A 331 2.55 28.23 2.06
C GLU A 331 1.44 27.52 2.85
N LEU A 332 0.18 27.96 2.73
CA LEU A 332 -0.96 27.39 3.44
C LEU A 332 -1.26 25.93 3.02
N TYR A 333 -1.15 25.63 1.72
CA TYR A 333 -1.46 24.30 1.19
C TYR A 333 -0.31 23.31 1.35
N LEU A 334 0.95 23.75 1.31
CA LEU A 334 2.09 22.82 1.23
C LEU A 334 2.88 22.72 2.54
N VAL A 335 3.01 23.82 3.28
CA VAL A 335 3.77 23.86 4.53
C VAL A 335 2.84 23.80 5.75
N GLY A 336 1.71 24.50 5.67
CA GLY A 336 0.72 24.61 6.75
C GLY A 336 1.05 25.70 7.76
N ASP A 337 0.06 26.05 8.59
CA ASP A 337 0.23 27.01 9.69
C ASP A 337 0.85 26.32 10.91
N GLN A 338 2.16 26.50 11.11
CA GLN A 338 2.88 25.93 12.26
C GLN A 338 2.46 26.53 13.62
N THR A 339 1.62 27.58 13.65
CA THR A 339 1.09 28.15 14.89
C THR A 339 -0.17 27.45 15.38
N ALA A 340 -0.79 26.58 14.55
CA ALA A 340 -2.01 25.85 14.87
C ALA A 340 -1.76 24.51 15.61
N VAL A 341 -0.80 24.48 16.54
CA VAL A 341 -0.46 23.30 17.38
C VAL A 341 -1.17 23.37 18.74
N GLU A 342 -2.39 23.90 18.78
CA GLU A 342 -3.23 23.66 19.95
C GLU A 342 -3.83 22.24 19.85
N PRO A 343 -3.89 21.48 20.95
CA PRO A 343 -4.57 20.20 20.99
C PRO A 343 -6.05 20.42 20.68
N HIS A 344 -6.40 20.23 19.40
CA HIS A 344 -7.75 20.37 18.92
C HIS A 344 -8.59 19.26 19.54
N LYS A 345 -9.74 19.63 20.09
CA LYS A 345 -10.73 18.65 20.52
C LYS A 345 -11.67 18.36 19.36
N ASP A 346 -11.95 17.11 19.05
CA ASP A 346 -12.99 16.78 18.07
C ASP A 346 -14.34 17.38 18.51
N ALA A 347 -15.37 17.23 17.68
CA ALA A 347 -16.72 17.69 18.01
C ALA A 347 -17.27 17.09 19.33
N CYS A 348 -16.59 16.11 19.92
CA CYS A 348 -16.93 15.46 21.17
C CYS A 348 -16.09 15.88 22.38
N GLY A 349 -15.06 16.70 22.21
CA GLY A 349 -14.17 17.08 23.29
C GLY A 349 -12.95 16.18 23.50
N ASN A 350 -12.73 15.16 22.64
CA ASN A 350 -11.55 14.29 22.71
C ASN A 350 -10.35 14.96 22.05
N GLY A 351 -9.17 14.87 22.66
CA GLY A 351 -7.95 15.39 22.05
C GLY A 351 -7.62 14.63 20.77
N VAL A 352 -7.68 15.29 19.62
CA VAL A 352 -7.29 14.72 18.34
C VAL A 352 -5.78 14.90 18.20
N PHE A 353 -5.04 13.80 18.19
CA PHE A 353 -3.67 13.80 17.73
C PHE A 353 -3.68 14.08 16.23
N ARG A 354 -3.30 15.28 15.80
CA ARG A 354 -2.80 15.45 14.43
C ARG A 354 -1.44 14.72 14.37
N GLY A 355 -1.48 13.44 14.05
CA GLY A 355 -0.27 12.75 13.59
C GLY A 355 0.29 13.58 12.43
N GLY A 356 1.50 14.11 12.59
CA GLY A 356 2.17 14.82 11.51
C GLY A 356 2.21 13.90 10.30
N SER A 357 1.63 14.34 9.18
CA SER A 357 1.68 13.52 7.98
C SER A 357 3.12 13.50 7.47
N LEU A 358 3.54 12.36 6.91
CA LEU A 358 4.87 12.16 6.31
C LEU A 358 5.13 13.12 5.12
N GLU A 359 4.09 13.78 4.61
CA GLU A 359 4.09 14.60 3.39
C GLU A 359 4.06 16.12 3.65
N GLY A 360 4.15 16.54 4.92
CA GLY A 360 4.03 17.93 5.36
C GLY A 360 2.73 18.20 6.14
N ASN A 361 2.62 19.38 6.77
CA ASN A 361 1.44 19.79 7.55
C ASN A 361 0.48 20.70 6.75
N GLY A 362 0.69 20.82 5.44
CA GLY A 362 -0.10 21.67 4.55
C GLY A 362 -1.51 21.13 4.27
N ALA A 363 -2.43 22.05 3.96
CA ALA A 363 -3.83 21.71 3.71
C ALA A 363 -4.07 20.86 2.44
N LEU A 364 -3.13 20.81 1.49
CA LEU A 364 -3.23 20.01 0.26
C LEU A 364 -3.31 18.52 0.56
N PHE A 365 -2.40 18.01 1.38
CA PHE A 365 -2.31 16.57 1.68
C PHE A 365 -3.49 16.09 2.53
N ALA A 366 -4.06 16.96 3.37
CA ALA A 366 -5.30 16.66 4.08
C ALA A 366 -6.50 16.44 3.14
N LEU A 367 -6.48 17.02 1.93
CA LEU A 367 -7.54 16.86 0.94
C LEU A 367 -7.44 15.56 0.13
N ALA A 368 -6.35 14.79 0.24
CA ALA A 368 -6.24 13.51 -0.47
C ALA A 368 -7.39 12.54 -0.14
N ARG A 369 -7.88 12.58 1.11
CA ARG A 369 -9.02 11.77 1.59
C ARG A 369 -10.38 12.46 1.45
N ALA A 370 -10.46 13.57 0.71
CA ALA A 370 -11.71 14.28 0.45
C ALA A 370 -12.43 13.72 -0.78
N ALA A 371 -13.76 13.81 -0.78
CA ALA A 371 -14.60 13.41 -1.91
C ALA A 371 -14.18 14.14 -3.20
N PRO A 372 -14.29 13.50 -4.39
CA PRO A 372 -13.92 14.10 -5.67
C PRO A 372 -14.49 15.50 -5.91
N ALA A 373 -15.76 15.74 -5.57
CA ALA A 373 -16.39 17.06 -5.68
C ALA A 373 -15.67 18.15 -4.87
N VAL A 374 -15.26 17.83 -3.63
CA VAL A 374 -14.54 18.77 -2.76
C VAL A 374 -13.19 19.11 -3.37
N ARG A 375 -12.46 18.09 -3.83
CA ARG A 375 -11.16 18.26 -4.49
C ARG A 375 -11.29 19.09 -5.76
N GLU A 376 -12.32 18.89 -6.56
CA GLU A 376 -12.56 19.64 -7.81
C GLU A 376 -12.92 21.11 -7.55
N VAL A 377 -13.75 21.41 -6.54
CA VAL A 377 -14.03 22.81 -6.15
C VAL A 377 -12.75 23.54 -5.76
N VAL A 378 -11.89 22.88 -4.97
CA VAL A 378 -10.59 23.44 -4.56
C VAL A 378 -9.60 23.51 -5.73
N ALA A 379 -9.56 22.51 -6.61
CA ALA A 379 -8.71 22.49 -7.79
C ALA A 379 -9.03 23.67 -8.73
N ARG A 380 -10.33 24.00 -8.93
CA ARG A 380 -10.73 25.19 -9.70
C ARG A 380 -10.22 26.50 -9.09
N ARG A 381 -10.18 26.61 -7.76
CA ARG A 381 -9.62 27.77 -7.05
C ARG A 381 -8.11 27.91 -7.27
N LEU A 382 -7.39 26.78 -7.26
CA LEU A 382 -5.95 26.73 -7.49
C LEU A 382 -5.60 27.01 -8.96
N ASP A 383 -6.33 26.43 -9.92
CA ASP A 383 -6.18 26.73 -11.35
C ASP A 383 -6.33 28.21 -11.64
N LYS A 384 -7.38 28.83 -11.08
CA LYS A 384 -7.63 30.26 -11.24
C LYS A 384 -6.49 31.13 -10.69
N ALA A 385 -5.80 30.65 -9.65
CA ALA A 385 -4.63 31.29 -9.08
C ALA A 385 -3.30 30.92 -9.79
N GLY A 386 -3.34 30.03 -10.78
CA GLY A 386 -2.16 29.59 -11.55
C GLY A 386 -1.39 28.41 -10.94
N TYR A 387 -1.89 27.77 -9.88
CA TYR A 387 -1.26 26.60 -9.24
C TYR A 387 -1.69 25.29 -9.93
N VAL A 388 -1.31 25.15 -11.21
CA VAL A 388 -1.77 24.05 -12.08
C VAL A 388 -1.37 22.68 -11.53
N ASP A 389 -0.12 22.52 -11.07
CA ASP A 389 0.38 21.23 -10.59
C ASP A 389 -0.38 20.73 -9.35
N MET A 390 -0.69 21.65 -8.43
CA MET A 390 -1.48 21.34 -7.22
C MET A 390 -2.93 20.98 -7.58
N ALA A 391 -3.52 21.66 -8.56
CA ALA A 391 -4.87 21.38 -9.03
C ALA A 391 -4.94 20.02 -9.77
N VAL A 392 -3.95 19.72 -10.61
CA VAL A 392 -3.80 18.42 -11.26
C VAL A 392 -3.66 17.32 -10.21
N TRP A 393 -2.79 17.52 -9.22
CA TRP A 393 -2.63 16.57 -8.12
C TRP A 393 -3.95 16.31 -7.38
N LEU A 394 -4.72 17.35 -7.04
CA LEU A 394 -6.02 17.16 -6.40
C LEU A 394 -7.02 16.38 -7.25
N ARG A 395 -6.94 16.46 -8.58
CA ARG A 395 -7.81 15.70 -9.50
C ARG A 395 -7.38 14.25 -9.68
N ARG A 396 -6.09 13.95 -9.47
CA ARG A 396 -5.58 12.57 -9.51
C ARG A 396 -6.24 11.72 -8.41
N PRO A 397 -6.54 10.44 -8.65
CA PRO A 397 -6.95 9.53 -7.58
C PRO A 397 -5.82 9.38 -6.55
N GLN A 398 -6.08 9.71 -5.28
CA GLN A 398 -5.05 9.73 -4.22
C GLN A 398 -4.95 8.44 -3.42
N ALA A 399 -5.92 7.52 -3.57
CA ALA A 399 -5.85 6.17 -3.04
C ALA A 399 -6.68 5.24 -3.93
N PRO A 400 -6.24 4.00 -4.19
CA PRO A 400 -7.11 2.98 -4.75
C PRO A 400 -8.16 2.61 -3.70
N TYR A 401 -9.30 3.30 -3.72
CA TYR A 401 -10.45 3.03 -2.84
C TYR A 401 -11.20 1.74 -3.19
N ILE A 402 -10.73 0.99 -4.19
CA ILE A 402 -11.24 -0.30 -4.60
C ILE A 402 -10.00 -1.16 -4.78
N ASP A 403 -9.79 -2.11 -3.87
CA ASP A 403 -8.87 -3.20 -4.14
C ASP A 403 -9.35 -3.90 -5.43
N PRO A 404 -8.56 -3.86 -6.53
CA PRO A 404 -8.97 -4.44 -7.80
C PRO A 404 -9.18 -5.97 -7.73
N GLU A 405 -8.68 -6.63 -6.68
CA GLU A 405 -8.80 -8.07 -6.45
C GLU A 405 -9.88 -8.44 -5.42
N ALA A 406 -10.48 -7.47 -4.72
CA ALA A 406 -11.52 -7.74 -3.73
C ALA A 406 -12.75 -8.41 -4.36
N VAL A 407 -13.15 -9.53 -3.77
CA VAL A 407 -14.36 -10.30 -4.07
C VAL A 407 -15.47 -9.87 -3.10
N SER A 408 -16.70 -9.83 -3.58
CA SER A 408 -17.85 -9.54 -2.71
C SER A 408 -18.11 -10.67 -1.72
N PHE A 409 -18.13 -10.32 -0.43
CA PHE A 409 -18.53 -11.22 0.65
C PHE A 409 -20.05 -11.44 0.72
N LEU A 410 -20.85 -10.66 -0.02
CA LEU A 410 -22.31 -10.81 -0.05
C LEU A 410 -22.79 -11.82 -1.09
N GLU A 411 -22.02 -12.08 -2.15
CA GLU A 411 -22.40 -13.06 -3.19
C GLU A 411 -22.80 -14.43 -2.62
N PRO A 412 -22.04 -15.04 -1.68
CA PRO A 412 -22.42 -16.32 -1.05
C PRO A 412 -23.65 -16.26 -0.13
N LEU A 413 -24.17 -15.07 0.18
CA LEU A 413 -25.33 -14.83 1.04
C LEU A 413 -26.53 -14.25 0.26
N SER A 414 -26.43 -14.17 -1.07
CA SER A 414 -27.47 -13.56 -1.91
C SER A 414 -28.86 -14.19 -1.75
N ASP A 415 -28.93 -15.49 -1.47
CA ASP A 415 -30.15 -16.23 -1.15
C ASP A 415 -30.80 -15.78 0.16
N LEU A 416 -29.99 -15.44 1.16
CA LEU A 416 -30.47 -14.97 2.47
C LEU A 416 -30.79 -13.47 2.45
N ILE A 417 -29.99 -12.68 1.73
CA ILE A 417 -30.04 -11.21 1.78
C ILE A 417 -31.08 -10.63 0.81
N ALA A 418 -31.66 -11.44 -0.08
CA ALA A 418 -32.72 -11.03 -1.01
C ALA A 418 -32.36 -9.77 -1.83
N ILE A 419 -31.36 -9.92 -2.71
CA ILE A 419 -30.83 -8.83 -3.53
C ILE A 419 -31.74 -8.56 -4.74
N ALA A 420 -31.96 -7.30 -5.10
CA ALA A 420 -32.58 -6.88 -6.35
C ALA A 420 -31.54 -6.83 -7.49
N PRO A 421 -31.49 -7.82 -8.41
CA PRO A 421 -30.37 -7.97 -9.35
C PRO A 421 -30.24 -6.81 -10.34
N ASP A 422 -31.34 -6.18 -10.73
CA ASP A 422 -31.32 -5.01 -11.60
C ASP A 422 -30.68 -3.79 -10.93
N MET A 423 -30.98 -3.60 -9.64
CA MET A 423 -30.42 -2.51 -8.84
C MET A 423 -28.94 -2.79 -8.55
N ALA A 424 -28.59 -4.04 -8.22
CA ALA A 424 -27.21 -4.44 -8.01
C ALA A 424 -26.37 -4.21 -9.28
N ARG A 425 -26.91 -4.56 -10.46
CA ARG A 425 -26.26 -4.24 -11.74
C ARG A 425 -26.06 -2.75 -11.96
N THR A 426 -27.00 -1.91 -11.53
CA THR A 426 -26.88 -0.45 -11.65
C THR A 426 -25.74 0.08 -10.77
N TRP A 427 -25.69 -0.35 -9.51
CA TRP A 427 -24.63 0.05 -8.58
C TRP A 427 -23.25 -0.48 -8.97
N LYS A 428 -23.19 -1.70 -9.47
CA LYS A 428 -21.97 -2.27 -10.06
C LYS A 428 -21.48 -1.44 -11.24
N ALA A 429 -22.39 -0.98 -12.11
CA ALA A 429 -22.01 -0.13 -13.24
C ALA A 429 -21.37 1.19 -12.77
N PHE A 430 -21.89 1.81 -11.70
CA PHE A 430 -21.25 2.96 -11.07
C PHE A 430 -19.84 2.61 -10.56
N ALA A 431 -19.66 1.50 -9.84
CA ALA A 431 -18.33 1.13 -9.35
C ALA A 431 -17.31 0.91 -10.48
N GLU A 432 -17.70 0.24 -11.57
CA GLU A 432 -16.82 0.02 -12.73
C GLU A 432 -16.54 1.33 -13.50
N GLU A 433 -17.51 2.24 -13.60
CA GLU A 433 -17.30 3.57 -14.19
C GLU A 433 -16.31 4.40 -13.37
N ALA A 434 -16.43 4.41 -12.04
CA ALA A 434 -15.49 5.09 -11.15
C ALA A 434 -14.08 4.52 -11.29
N LYS A 435 -13.95 3.19 -11.34
CA LYS A 435 -12.66 2.51 -11.58
C LYS A 435 -12.05 2.93 -12.92
N ALA A 436 -12.83 2.86 -14.00
CA ALA A 436 -12.34 3.23 -15.34
C ALA A 436 -11.92 4.71 -15.41
N ARG A 437 -12.68 5.61 -14.78
CA ARG A 437 -12.33 7.03 -14.64
C ARG A 437 -11.00 7.20 -13.91
N ASP A 438 -10.84 6.56 -12.77
CA ASP A 438 -9.65 6.70 -11.93
C ASP A 438 -8.41 6.11 -12.63
N GLU A 439 -8.53 4.96 -13.30
CA GLU A 439 -7.48 4.39 -14.15
C GLU A 439 -7.13 5.29 -15.35
N ALA A 440 -8.11 6.00 -15.93
CA ALA A 440 -7.86 6.95 -17.01
C ALA A 440 -7.12 8.20 -16.49
N LEU A 441 -7.51 8.71 -15.32
CA LEU A 441 -6.83 9.84 -14.66
C LEU A 441 -5.39 9.49 -14.28
N LEU A 442 -5.16 8.29 -13.73
CA LEU A 442 -3.81 7.78 -13.42
C LEU A 442 -2.94 7.65 -14.67
N ARG A 443 -3.49 7.11 -15.77
CA ARG A 443 -2.78 7.04 -17.06
C ARG A 443 -2.48 8.41 -17.63
N ALA A 444 -3.42 9.35 -17.54
CA ALA A 444 -3.20 10.72 -17.99
C ALA A 444 -2.13 11.45 -17.16
N SER A 445 -1.97 11.08 -15.88
CA SER A 445 -1.00 11.72 -14.99
C SER A 445 0.43 11.21 -15.09
N ASN A 446 0.66 10.00 -15.61
CA ASN A 446 2.00 9.37 -15.62
C ASN A 446 2.90 9.84 -16.78
N GLY A 447 2.43 10.78 -17.60
CA GLY A 447 3.16 11.29 -18.77
C GLY A 447 3.34 10.22 -19.86
N PRO A 448 3.92 10.60 -21.02
CA PRO A 448 4.32 9.61 -22.01
C PRO A 448 5.50 8.79 -21.49
N GLY A 449 5.50 7.48 -21.76
CA GLY A 449 6.71 6.66 -21.62
C GLY A 449 7.67 6.95 -22.78
N HIS A 450 8.91 7.24 -22.46
CA HIS A 450 10.00 7.59 -23.36
C HIS A 450 10.93 6.41 -23.64
N VAL A 451 10.93 5.40 -22.78
CA VAL A 451 11.50 4.09 -23.12
C VAL A 451 10.71 3.55 -24.31
N LYS A 452 11.30 3.67 -25.52
CA LYS A 452 10.70 3.29 -26.81
C LYS A 452 10.77 1.79 -27.03
N VAL A 453 11.87 1.18 -26.59
CA VAL A 453 12.14 -0.25 -26.72
C VAL A 453 12.16 -0.85 -25.32
N ALA A 454 11.13 -1.63 -24.97
CA ALA A 454 11.20 -2.49 -23.80
C ALA A 454 12.30 -3.53 -24.06
N GLY A 455 13.46 -3.38 -23.42
CA GLY A 455 14.56 -4.31 -23.61
C GLY A 455 14.22 -5.68 -23.02
N GLU A 456 14.34 -6.75 -23.79
CA GLU A 456 14.44 -8.08 -23.16
C GLU A 456 15.81 -8.16 -22.46
N PRO A 457 15.88 -8.74 -21.24
CA PRO A 457 17.17 -8.97 -20.57
C PRO A 457 18.10 -9.75 -21.49
N ALA A 458 19.40 -9.44 -21.45
CA ALA A 458 20.37 -10.18 -22.26
C ALA A 458 20.31 -11.66 -21.91
N GLN A 459 20.02 -12.50 -22.91
CA GLN A 459 19.98 -13.95 -22.75
C GLN A 459 21.23 -14.56 -23.36
N TRP A 460 21.96 -15.30 -22.53
CA TRP A 460 23.14 -16.03 -22.97
C TRP A 460 22.85 -17.53 -22.96
N ALA A 461 23.55 -18.26 -23.84
CA ALA A 461 23.37 -19.70 -23.92
C ALA A 461 23.83 -20.38 -22.63
N GLU A 462 22.88 -20.90 -21.85
CA GLU A 462 23.11 -21.71 -20.66
C GLU A 462 23.39 -23.16 -21.09
N ASN A 463 24.57 -23.67 -20.74
CA ASN A 463 25.01 -25.01 -21.12
C ASN A 463 25.43 -25.82 -19.88
N PRO A 464 25.20 -27.15 -19.85
CA PRO A 464 25.84 -28.00 -18.86
C PRO A 464 27.35 -27.99 -19.04
N LEU A 465 28.10 -28.12 -17.95
CA LEU A 465 29.55 -28.30 -18.02
C LEU A 465 29.91 -29.50 -18.92
N PRO A 466 31.03 -29.44 -19.67
CA PRO A 466 31.46 -30.53 -20.53
C PRO A 466 31.55 -31.87 -19.78
N GLU A 467 31.26 -32.96 -20.49
CA GLU A 467 31.29 -34.31 -19.92
C GLU A 467 32.65 -34.61 -19.27
N GLY A 468 32.63 -35.11 -18.03
CA GLY A 468 33.83 -35.40 -17.24
C GLY A 468 34.40 -34.22 -16.45
N MET A 469 33.85 -33.00 -16.60
CA MET A 469 34.24 -31.84 -15.81
C MET A 469 33.34 -31.68 -14.57
N SER A 470 33.93 -31.57 -13.39
CA SER A 470 33.19 -31.28 -12.17
C SER A 470 32.98 -29.77 -11.96
N ALA A 471 31.83 -29.41 -11.39
CA ALA A 471 31.53 -28.06 -10.96
C ALA A 471 32.52 -27.57 -9.89
N TRP A 472 32.75 -26.26 -9.86
CA TRP A 472 33.56 -25.63 -8.83
C TRP A 472 32.93 -25.83 -7.43
N PRO A 473 33.70 -26.27 -6.42
CA PRO A 473 33.18 -26.44 -5.06
C PRO A 473 32.77 -25.10 -4.43
N GLU A 474 31.66 -25.08 -3.69
CA GLU A 474 31.09 -23.87 -3.08
C GLU A 474 31.99 -23.24 -2.01
N ASP A 475 32.74 -24.05 -1.28
CA ASP A 475 33.63 -23.66 -0.20
C ASP A 475 35.05 -23.29 -0.67
N LYS A 476 35.33 -23.44 -1.98
CA LYS A 476 36.66 -23.21 -2.54
C LYS A 476 36.80 -21.77 -3.05
N GLU A 477 37.72 -21.02 -2.45
CA GLU A 477 38.10 -19.70 -2.92
C GLU A 477 38.66 -19.74 -4.36
N GLY A 478 38.31 -18.73 -5.16
CA GLY A 478 38.86 -18.52 -6.49
C GLY A 478 40.26 -17.89 -6.51
N PRO A 479 40.89 -17.76 -7.68
CA PRO A 479 42.15 -17.04 -7.82
C PRO A 479 42.02 -15.58 -7.36
N LYS A 480 42.97 -15.11 -6.53
CA LYS A 480 42.93 -13.75 -5.97
C LYS A 480 43.45 -12.72 -6.98
N PRO A 481 42.74 -11.60 -7.19
CA PRO A 481 43.22 -10.52 -8.04
C PRO A 481 44.43 -9.80 -7.43
N PRO A 482 45.27 -9.12 -8.24
CA PRO A 482 46.34 -8.26 -7.75
C PRO A 482 45.79 -7.12 -6.86
N ARG A 483 46.50 -6.78 -5.78
CA ARG A 483 46.08 -5.73 -4.81
C ARG A 483 45.84 -4.34 -5.42
N ASN A 484 46.42 -4.05 -6.58
CA ASN A 484 46.22 -2.78 -7.28
C ASN A 484 44.94 -2.80 -8.16
N LEU A 485 44.47 -3.98 -8.57
CA LEU A 485 43.22 -4.11 -9.33
C LEU A 485 42.01 -3.82 -8.45
N SER A 486 42.05 -4.25 -7.19
CA SER A 486 40.98 -4.00 -6.19
C SER A 486 40.81 -2.52 -5.82
N LYS A 487 41.73 -1.63 -6.24
CA LYS A 487 41.57 -0.18 -6.12
C LYS A 487 40.68 0.42 -7.20
N TRP A 488 40.56 -0.25 -8.34
CA TRP A 488 39.81 0.22 -9.51
C TRP A 488 38.44 -0.48 -9.63
N ILE A 489 38.40 -1.73 -9.14
CA ILE A 489 37.23 -2.61 -9.16
C ILE A 489 36.99 -3.14 -7.75
N GLY A 490 35.90 -2.72 -7.11
CA GLY A 490 35.63 -2.99 -5.70
C GLY A 490 35.10 -4.39 -5.38
N SER A 491 34.34 -5.01 -6.28
CA SER A 491 33.72 -6.33 -6.06
C SER A 491 34.09 -7.31 -7.18
N VAL A 492 35.31 -7.85 -7.14
CA VAL A 492 35.75 -8.88 -8.09
C VAL A 492 35.14 -10.23 -7.71
N VAL A 493 34.35 -10.81 -8.61
CA VAL A 493 33.74 -12.14 -8.40
C VAL A 493 34.57 -13.27 -8.99
N ARG A 494 35.25 -13.05 -10.13
CA ARG A 494 36.11 -14.05 -10.77
C ARG A 494 37.32 -13.41 -11.44
N TYR A 495 38.47 -14.08 -11.35
CA TYR A 495 39.73 -13.59 -11.92
C TYR A 495 40.56 -14.72 -12.51
N GLU A 496 41.04 -14.53 -13.75
CA GLU A 496 42.00 -15.41 -14.41
C GLU A 496 43.06 -14.59 -15.13
N ALA A 497 44.32 -15.02 -15.07
CA ALA A 497 45.41 -14.33 -15.76
C ALA A 497 46.48 -15.31 -16.27
N SER A 498 47.06 -14.97 -17.40
CA SER A 498 48.15 -15.72 -18.04
C SER A 498 49.10 -14.76 -18.75
N GLY A 499 50.30 -14.57 -18.20
CA GLY A 499 51.31 -13.68 -18.78
C GLY A 499 50.85 -12.22 -18.88
N LYS A 500 50.69 -11.72 -20.11
CA LYS A 500 50.21 -10.36 -20.40
C LYS A 500 48.68 -10.24 -20.45
N GLU A 501 47.99 -11.37 -20.37
CA GLU A 501 46.54 -11.50 -20.47
C GLU A 501 45.91 -11.60 -19.08
N ALA A 502 44.76 -10.97 -18.90
CA ALA A 502 43.93 -11.14 -17.71
C ALA A 502 42.46 -10.92 -18.04
N THR A 503 41.58 -11.58 -17.29
CA THR A 503 40.13 -11.41 -17.38
C THR A 503 39.58 -11.30 -15.96
N VAL A 504 38.70 -10.33 -15.75
CA VAL A 504 38.10 -10.03 -14.46
C VAL A 504 36.60 -9.97 -14.68
N VAL A 505 35.83 -10.75 -13.93
CA VAL A 505 34.40 -10.54 -13.80
C VAL A 505 34.15 -9.88 -12.45
N TYR A 506 33.35 -8.82 -12.44
CA TYR A 506 33.10 -8.01 -11.26
C TYR A 506 31.68 -7.48 -11.22
N GLU A 507 31.24 -7.11 -10.03
CA GLU A 507 29.94 -6.49 -9.78
C GLU A 507 30.07 -4.96 -9.76
N SER A 508 29.10 -4.28 -10.36
CA SER A 508 29.03 -2.83 -10.37
C SER A 508 27.58 -2.34 -10.28
N ALA A 509 27.40 -1.23 -9.58
CA ALA A 509 26.12 -0.52 -9.53
C ALA A 509 25.91 0.43 -10.74
N GLU A 510 26.86 0.47 -11.68
CA GLU A 510 26.88 1.44 -12.78
C GLU A 510 25.57 1.46 -13.57
N TYR A 511 24.98 0.32 -13.92
CA TYR A 511 23.66 0.28 -14.56
C TYR A 511 22.56 -0.32 -13.67
N ASP A 512 22.94 -0.82 -12.50
CA ASP A 512 22.12 -1.69 -11.66
C ASP A 512 22.26 -1.31 -10.19
N LEU A 513 21.43 -0.35 -9.77
CA LEU A 513 21.39 0.09 -8.37
C LEU A 513 20.85 -1.05 -7.49
N ALA A 514 21.73 -1.68 -6.70
CA ALA A 514 21.33 -2.71 -5.75
C ALA A 514 20.66 -2.06 -4.53
N GLY A 515 19.46 -2.55 -4.18
CA GLY A 515 18.75 -2.22 -2.95
C GLY A 515 19.13 -3.16 -1.80
N GLU A 516 18.16 -3.49 -0.95
CA GLU A 516 18.33 -4.51 0.10
C GLU A 516 18.54 -5.92 -0.46
N ILE A 517 18.02 -6.17 -1.66
CA ILE A 517 18.27 -7.39 -2.41
C ILE A 517 19.49 -7.12 -3.32
N PRO A 518 20.61 -7.84 -3.13
CA PRO A 518 21.81 -7.64 -3.93
C PRO A 518 21.54 -8.08 -5.38
N ALA A 519 21.44 -7.10 -6.28
CA ALA A 519 21.19 -7.29 -7.71
C ALA A 519 22.17 -6.46 -8.56
N TYR A 520 23.44 -6.40 -8.15
CA TYR A 520 24.48 -5.67 -8.88
C TYR A 520 24.67 -6.23 -10.30
N GLY A 521 24.97 -5.35 -11.24
CA GLY A 521 25.27 -5.72 -12.61
C GLY A 521 26.60 -6.43 -12.72
N LEU A 522 26.67 -7.46 -13.57
CA LEU A 522 27.91 -8.19 -13.85
C LEU A 522 28.63 -7.60 -15.05
N TRP A 523 29.93 -7.38 -14.89
CA TRP A 523 30.80 -6.77 -15.88
C TRP A 523 32.04 -7.64 -16.11
N VAL A 524 32.61 -7.55 -17.31
CA VAL A 524 33.89 -8.18 -17.65
C VAL A 524 34.92 -7.13 -18.07
N ALA A 525 36.09 -7.13 -17.43
CA ALA A 525 37.25 -6.36 -17.85
C ALA A 525 38.31 -7.30 -18.45
N LEU A 526 38.78 -6.96 -19.64
CA LEU A 526 39.76 -7.74 -20.40
C LEU A 526 41.09 -6.99 -20.46
N LYS A 527 42.17 -7.69 -20.20
CA LYS A 527 43.54 -7.21 -20.41
C LYS A 527 44.14 -8.01 -21.57
N ARG A 528 44.47 -7.31 -22.66
CA ARG A 528 45.13 -7.84 -23.87
C ARG A 528 46.47 -7.16 -24.06
N ASP A 529 47.52 -7.93 -24.34
CA ASP A 529 48.89 -7.41 -24.57
C ASP A 529 49.41 -6.49 -23.47
N GLY A 530 48.97 -6.72 -22.22
CA GLY A 530 49.37 -5.92 -21.08
C GLY A 530 48.52 -4.66 -20.85
N ARG A 531 47.52 -4.37 -21.69
CA ARG A 531 46.64 -3.20 -21.62
C ARG A 531 45.21 -3.60 -21.30
N TRP A 532 44.56 -2.87 -20.40
CA TRP A 532 43.13 -3.03 -20.13
C TRP A 532 42.31 -2.40 -21.26
N GLN A 533 41.28 -3.12 -21.69
CA GLN A 533 40.25 -2.62 -22.60
C GLN A 533 39.12 -1.98 -21.79
N THR A 534 38.21 -1.28 -22.48
CA THR A 534 36.95 -0.82 -21.88
C THR A 534 36.19 -2.04 -21.33
N PRO A 535 35.74 -2.01 -20.06
CA PRO A 535 34.92 -3.07 -19.50
C PRO A 535 33.60 -3.21 -20.27
N LEU A 536 33.09 -4.43 -20.36
CA LEU A 536 31.84 -4.75 -21.05
C LEU A 536 30.79 -5.20 -20.04
N TYR A 537 29.60 -4.63 -20.13
CA TYR A 537 28.47 -5.03 -19.31
C TYR A 537 27.86 -6.33 -19.85
N LEU A 538 27.61 -7.30 -18.96
CA LEU A 538 27.08 -8.61 -19.38
C LEU A 538 25.56 -8.61 -19.58
N GLY A 539 24.83 -7.54 -19.24
CA GLY A 539 23.37 -7.58 -19.28
C GLY A 539 22.74 -8.49 -18.22
N LEU A 540 23.52 -8.90 -17.21
CA LEU A 540 23.13 -9.81 -16.14
C LEU A 540 23.27 -9.14 -14.78
N GLN A 541 22.47 -9.58 -13.81
CA GLN A 541 22.57 -9.19 -12.41
C GLN A 541 22.81 -10.40 -11.53
N THR A 542 23.59 -10.23 -10.45
CA THR A 542 23.79 -11.28 -9.44
C THR A 542 22.43 -11.69 -8.85
N HIS A 543 22.19 -13.00 -8.70
CA HIS A 543 20.94 -13.62 -8.22
C HIS A 543 19.74 -13.56 -9.18
N PHE A 544 19.86 -12.94 -10.35
CA PHE A 544 18.76 -12.82 -11.33
C PHE A 544 19.20 -13.32 -12.72
N PRO A 545 19.29 -14.65 -12.94
CA PRO A 545 19.15 -15.75 -11.96
C PRO A 545 20.49 -16.32 -11.45
N TYR A 546 21.61 -15.79 -11.93
CA TYR A 546 22.92 -16.43 -11.81
C TYR A 546 23.77 -15.87 -10.67
N VAL A 547 24.57 -16.74 -10.06
CA VAL A 547 25.71 -16.38 -9.22
C VAL A 547 26.97 -16.91 -9.90
N VAL A 548 27.94 -16.04 -10.14
CA VAL A 548 29.21 -16.40 -10.77
C VAL A 548 30.05 -17.23 -9.80
N THR A 549 30.58 -18.36 -10.27
CA THR A 549 31.51 -19.14 -9.44
C THR A 549 32.86 -18.42 -9.36
N PRO A 550 33.52 -18.37 -8.18
CA PRO A 550 34.77 -17.62 -8.03
C PRO A 550 35.96 -18.26 -8.76
N GLY A 551 35.85 -19.55 -9.12
CA GLY A 551 36.78 -20.25 -10.00
C GLY A 551 36.05 -21.26 -10.89
N SER A 552 36.79 -21.96 -11.74
CA SER A 552 36.28 -23.03 -12.60
C SER A 552 37.40 -23.92 -13.10
N ASN A 553 37.01 -25.10 -13.59
CA ASN A 553 37.87 -25.96 -14.40
C ASN A 553 37.77 -25.64 -15.91
N LEU A 554 36.82 -24.78 -16.28
CA LEU A 554 36.63 -24.25 -17.63
C LEU A 554 37.43 -22.93 -17.78
N PRO A 555 38.28 -22.78 -18.81
CA PRO A 555 38.94 -21.52 -19.08
C PRO A 555 37.91 -20.41 -19.28
N LEU A 556 38.09 -19.27 -18.61
CA LEU A 556 37.13 -18.16 -18.67
C LEU A 556 37.05 -17.55 -20.08
N ILE A 557 38.15 -17.59 -20.84
CA ILE A 557 38.19 -17.16 -22.24
C ILE A 557 38.59 -18.34 -23.11
N ASP A 558 37.80 -18.61 -24.15
CA ASP A 558 38.14 -19.51 -25.24
C ASP A 558 37.90 -18.82 -26.58
N GLY A 559 38.97 -18.46 -27.29
CA GLY A 559 38.90 -17.67 -28.51
C GLY A 559 38.22 -16.31 -28.28
N ASP A 560 37.11 -16.09 -28.96
CA ASP A 560 36.26 -14.89 -28.90
C ASP A 560 35.08 -15.03 -27.93
N ARG A 561 35.06 -16.08 -27.08
CA ARG A 561 33.95 -16.37 -26.17
C ARG A 561 34.37 -16.29 -24.71
N LEU A 562 33.49 -15.72 -23.89
CA LEU A 562 33.54 -15.73 -22.44
C LEU A 562 32.72 -16.93 -21.93
N ARG A 563 33.40 -17.87 -21.26
CA ARG A 563 32.78 -19.07 -20.68
C ARG A 563 32.70 -18.94 -19.17
N LEU A 564 31.55 -18.46 -18.70
CA LEU A 564 31.34 -18.13 -17.31
C LEU A 564 30.62 -19.28 -16.60
N GLU A 565 31.35 -20.06 -15.80
CA GLU A 565 30.69 -21.04 -14.91
C GLU A 565 29.84 -20.30 -13.87
N VAL A 566 28.60 -20.76 -13.70
CA VAL A 566 27.59 -20.13 -12.85
C VAL A 566 26.83 -21.19 -12.05
N GLN A 567 26.23 -20.74 -10.95
CA GLN A 567 25.16 -21.42 -10.26
C GLN A 567 23.86 -20.66 -10.49
N VAL A 568 22.75 -21.38 -10.61
CA VAL A 568 21.43 -20.77 -10.60
C VAL A 568 20.98 -20.70 -9.15
N ARG A 569 20.77 -19.48 -8.67
CA ARG A 569 20.23 -19.16 -7.34
C ARG A 569 19.25 -18.00 -7.49
N GLU A 570 18.21 -18.25 -8.28
CA GLU A 570 17.18 -17.28 -8.64
C GLU A 570 16.28 -17.03 -7.44
N ILE A 571 16.34 -15.81 -6.89
CA ILE A 571 15.52 -15.42 -5.74
C ILE A 571 14.04 -15.39 -6.14
N ASP A 572 13.18 -15.93 -5.28
CA ASP A 572 11.73 -15.80 -5.43
C ASP A 572 11.22 -14.55 -4.72
N LEU A 573 10.94 -13.50 -5.50
CA LEU A 573 10.48 -12.22 -4.96
C LEU A 573 9.14 -12.32 -4.21
N ASP A 574 8.31 -13.30 -4.55
CA ASP A 574 6.97 -13.46 -3.95
C ASP A 574 7.07 -13.97 -2.49
N THR A 575 8.27 -14.40 -2.05
CA THR A 575 8.54 -14.92 -0.70
C THR A 575 9.22 -13.92 0.23
N ILE A 576 9.52 -12.71 -0.25
CA ILE A 576 10.29 -11.73 0.51
C ILE A 576 9.37 -10.97 1.44
N THR A 577 9.58 -11.13 2.75
CA THR A 577 9.00 -10.26 3.79
C THR A 577 10.09 -9.31 4.28
N PHE A 578 9.88 -8.01 4.16
CA PHE A 578 10.87 -7.00 4.56
C PHE A 578 10.75 -6.61 6.05
N PRO A 579 11.87 -6.38 6.77
CA PRO A 579 13.26 -6.65 6.36
C PRO A 579 13.46 -8.15 6.12
N PRO A 580 14.31 -8.58 5.15
CA PRO A 580 14.30 -9.95 4.63
C PRO A 580 14.53 -11.00 5.73
N VAL A 581 13.44 -11.66 6.16
CA VAL A 581 13.47 -12.74 7.15
C VAL A 581 13.67 -14.11 6.47
N SER A 582 13.24 -14.24 5.22
CA SER A 582 13.38 -15.43 4.38
C SER A 582 13.68 -15.06 2.92
N LEU A 583 14.53 -15.84 2.26
CA LEU A 583 14.84 -15.75 0.85
C LEU A 583 14.75 -17.15 0.25
N ASP A 584 13.58 -17.51 -0.28
CA ASP A 584 13.46 -18.73 -1.04
C ASP A 584 13.97 -18.53 -2.47
N TYR A 585 14.29 -19.66 -3.11
CA TYR A 585 14.78 -19.65 -4.49
C TYR A 585 13.81 -20.40 -5.38
N LYS A 586 13.37 -19.73 -6.44
CA LYS A 586 12.52 -20.31 -7.48
C LYS A 586 13.23 -21.40 -8.27
N ARG A 587 14.54 -21.24 -8.49
CA ARG A 587 15.37 -22.19 -9.22
C ARG A 587 16.75 -22.33 -8.56
N LYS A 588 17.18 -23.59 -8.42
CA LYS A 588 18.53 -23.97 -7.98
C LYS A 588 19.16 -24.96 -8.96
N ALA A 589 20.35 -24.65 -9.45
CA ALA A 589 21.13 -25.55 -10.31
C ALA A 589 22.63 -25.25 -10.23
N LYS A 590 23.46 -26.25 -10.53
CA LYS A 590 24.92 -26.15 -10.56
C LYS A 590 25.50 -26.94 -11.73
N GLY A 591 26.78 -26.74 -12.01
CA GLY A 591 27.46 -27.39 -13.13
C GLY A 591 26.97 -26.86 -14.48
N LEU A 592 26.72 -25.55 -14.54
CA LEU A 592 26.30 -24.82 -15.72
C LEU A 592 27.35 -23.77 -16.06
N TYR A 593 27.46 -23.43 -17.33
CA TYR A 593 28.22 -22.27 -17.78
C TYR A 593 27.44 -21.47 -18.83
N LEU A 594 27.64 -20.16 -18.83
CA LEU A 594 27.17 -19.26 -19.86
C LEU A 594 28.22 -19.15 -20.94
N ASP A 595 27.80 -19.30 -22.19
CA ASP A 595 28.67 -19.15 -23.36
C ASP A 595 28.37 -17.84 -24.11
N ILE A 596 29.16 -16.80 -23.81
CA ILE A 596 28.88 -15.43 -24.22
C ILE A 596 29.87 -14.99 -25.32
N PRO A 597 29.41 -14.72 -26.56
CA PRO A 597 30.26 -14.16 -27.60
C PRO A 597 30.71 -12.74 -27.21
N LEU A 598 32.01 -12.47 -27.19
CA LEU A 598 32.53 -11.15 -26.83
C LEU A 598 32.12 -10.07 -27.84
N GLU A 599 31.92 -10.42 -29.11
CA GLU A 599 31.45 -9.47 -30.12
C GLU A 599 30.00 -9.02 -29.85
N SER A 600 29.14 -9.88 -29.32
CA SER A 600 27.78 -9.50 -28.94
C SER A 600 27.74 -8.50 -27.78
N LEU A 601 28.76 -8.53 -26.90
CA LEU A 601 28.92 -7.55 -25.82
C LEU A 601 29.54 -6.22 -26.30
N ARG A 602 30.09 -6.18 -27.53
CA ARG A 602 30.71 -4.99 -28.13
C ARG A 602 29.86 -4.36 -29.23
N ALA A 603 28.73 -4.98 -29.57
CA ALA A 603 27.81 -4.45 -30.56
C ALA A 603 27.35 -3.07 -30.10
N ASP A 604 27.53 -2.09 -30.97
CA ASP A 604 27.20 -0.68 -30.83
C ASP A 604 26.68 -0.28 -32.22
N ALA A 605 25.37 -0.45 -32.40
CA ALA A 605 24.74 -0.47 -33.72
C ALA A 605 24.65 0.92 -34.37
N ASP A 606 24.65 1.99 -33.58
CA ASP A 606 24.65 3.38 -34.05
C ASP A 606 26.01 4.10 -33.89
N GLY A 607 26.96 3.51 -33.16
CA GLY A 607 28.33 3.98 -33.06
C GLY A 607 28.52 5.13 -32.07
N ASP A 608 27.65 5.27 -31.08
CA ASP A 608 27.61 6.39 -30.15
C ASP A 608 28.57 6.22 -28.94
N GLY A 609 29.09 5.00 -28.78
CA GLY A 609 30.03 4.62 -27.72
C GLY A 609 29.41 3.92 -26.51
N LEU A 610 28.11 3.65 -26.52
CA LEU A 610 27.44 2.65 -25.68
C LEU A 610 27.20 1.38 -26.50
N THR A 611 27.27 0.24 -25.84
CA THR A 611 26.90 -1.02 -26.50
C THR A 611 25.40 -1.23 -26.44
N ASP A 612 24.83 -1.96 -27.41
CA ASP A 612 23.39 -2.20 -27.47
C ASP A 612 22.84 -2.85 -26.18
N VAL A 613 23.69 -3.61 -25.46
CA VAL A 613 23.35 -4.24 -24.18
C VAL A 613 23.23 -3.21 -23.05
N GLU A 614 24.08 -2.19 -23.06
CA GLU A 614 24.05 -1.09 -22.10
C GLU A 614 22.85 -0.18 -22.34
N GLU A 615 22.61 0.20 -23.59
CA GLU A 615 21.49 1.05 -23.98
C GLU A 615 20.15 0.43 -23.62
N ARG A 616 19.94 -0.84 -23.97
CA ARG A 616 18.73 -1.58 -23.55
C ARG A 616 18.54 -1.61 -22.05
N ARG A 617 19.64 -1.64 -21.28
CA ARG A 617 19.58 -1.66 -19.81
C ARG A 617 19.23 -0.31 -19.19
N LEU A 618 19.65 0.77 -19.86
CA LEU A 618 19.38 2.16 -19.51
C LEU A 618 18.03 2.68 -20.07
N GLY A 619 17.41 1.94 -21.00
CA GLY A 619 16.16 2.34 -21.65
C GLY A 619 16.36 3.28 -22.86
N LEU A 620 17.57 3.31 -23.40
CA LEU A 620 17.96 4.04 -24.62
C LEU A 620 17.62 3.20 -25.88
N ASP A 621 17.72 3.80 -27.07
CA ASP A 621 17.43 3.15 -28.35
C ASP A 621 18.72 2.77 -29.10
N PRO A 622 19.10 1.47 -29.17
CA PRO A 622 20.35 1.03 -29.79
C PRO A 622 20.50 1.33 -31.29
N ALA A 623 19.46 1.81 -31.95
CA ALA A 623 19.50 2.18 -33.35
C ALA A 623 19.57 3.71 -33.55
N GLN A 624 19.61 4.49 -32.47
CA GLN A 624 19.53 5.93 -32.47
C GLN A 624 20.51 6.52 -31.43
N GLY A 625 21.70 6.92 -31.88
CA GLY A 625 22.76 7.38 -30.98
C GLY A 625 22.54 8.74 -30.31
N ASP A 626 21.33 9.28 -30.35
CA ASP A 626 20.84 10.47 -29.64
C ASP A 626 19.37 10.19 -29.32
N SER A 627 19.11 9.52 -28.20
CA SER A 627 17.81 8.91 -27.87
C SER A 627 16.72 9.95 -27.62
N ASP A 628 17.07 11.10 -27.04
CA ASP A 628 16.14 12.16 -26.67
C ASP A 628 16.07 13.31 -27.70
N GLY A 629 17.02 13.36 -28.64
CA GLY A 629 17.01 14.24 -29.80
C GLY A 629 17.49 15.66 -29.52
N ASP A 630 18.28 15.87 -28.46
CA ASP A 630 18.81 17.18 -28.09
C ASP A 630 20.11 17.58 -28.82
N GLY A 631 20.70 16.63 -29.55
CA GLY A 631 21.92 16.80 -30.33
C GLY A 631 23.21 16.35 -29.64
N LEU A 632 23.13 15.81 -28.41
CA LEU A 632 24.22 15.10 -27.75
C LEU A 632 24.04 13.59 -27.95
N ILE A 633 25.14 12.87 -28.21
CA ILE A 633 25.08 11.41 -28.37
C ILE A 633 25.04 10.71 -27.01
N ASP A 634 24.28 9.62 -26.85
CA ASP A 634 23.98 9.05 -25.52
C ASP A 634 25.25 8.61 -24.75
N GLY A 635 26.24 8.10 -25.48
CA GLY A 635 27.56 7.76 -24.93
C GLY A 635 28.31 8.93 -24.30
N VAL A 636 28.06 10.17 -24.76
CA VAL A 636 28.65 11.38 -24.19
C VAL A 636 27.69 12.28 -23.43
N ASP A 637 26.39 12.05 -23.54
CA ASP A 637 25.35 12.86 -22.91
C ASP A 637 25.24 12.60 -21.40
N PRO A 638 25.29 13.64 -20.55
CA PRO A 638 24.93 13.51 -19.14
C PRO A 638 23.45 13.19 -18.88
N LEU A 639 22.51 13.47 -19.78
CA LEU A 639 21.06 13.27 -19.57
C LEU A 639 20.36 12.60 -20.79
N PRO A 640 20.78 11.41 -21.25
CA PRO A 640 20.38 10.82 -22.55
C PRO A 640 18.90 10.42 -22.69
N LEU A 641 18.07 10.70 -21.68
CA LEU A 641 16.63 10.48 -21.71
C LEU A 641 15.85 11.77 -21.46
N SER A 642 16.50 12.92 -21.30
CA SER A 642 15.91 14.20 -20.89
C SER A 642 16.52 15.35 -21.68
N ALA A 643 15.91 15.60 -22.84
CA ALA A 643 16.43 16.56 -23.81
C ALA A 643 16.73 17.93 -23.21
N TYR A 644 17.96 18.40 -23.42
CA TYR A 644 18.37 19.73 -23.02
C TYR A 644 17.55 20.82 -23.73
N SER A 645 17.12 21.82 -22.97
CA SER A 645 16.44 22.99 -23.50
C SER A 645 17.03 24.28 -22.93
N ALA A 646 17.67 25.06 -23.81
CA ALA A 646 18.17 26.40 -23.46
C ALA A 646 17.04 27.40 -23.13
N ALA A 647 15.79 27.08 -23.45
CA ALA A 647 14.62 27.89 -23.11
C ALA A 647 14.11 27.63 -21.68
N THR A 648 14.69 26.65 -20.97
CA THR A 648 14.33 26.31 -19.58
C THR A 648 14.60 27.50 -18.65
N ASP A 649 13.71 27.73 -17.69
CA ASP A 649 13.92 28.74 -16.66
C ASP A 649 15.22 28.45 -15.88
N PRO A 650 16.19 29.39 -15.80
CA PRO A 650 17.46 29.18 -15.10
C PRO A 650 17.30 28.78 -13.62
N ARG A 651 16.15 29.08 -13.00
CA ARG A 651 15.82 28.65 -11.64
C ARG A 651 15.63 27.13 -11.55
N LEU A 652 15.09 26.49 -12.58
CA LEU A 652 14.85 25.04 -12.59
C LEU A 652 16.15 24.24 -12.49
N SER A 653 17.23 24.67 -13.16
CA SER A 653 18.55 24.03 -13.00
C SER A 653 19.05 24.08 -11.55
N GLN A 654 18.76 25.17 -10.82
CA GLN A 654 19.10 25.28 -9.40
C GLN A 654 18.18 24.46 -8.50
N VAL A 655 16.90 24.36 -8.84
CA VAL A 655 15.94 23.48 -8.16
C VAL A 655 16.38 22.04 -8.32
N ALA A 656 16.66 21.59 -9.54
CA ALA A 656 17.18 20.26 -9.83
C ALA A 656 18.45 19.96 -9.03
N ARG A 657 19.39 20.91 -8.95
CA ARG A 657 20.59 20.78 -8.12
C ARG A 657 20.26 20.57 -6.64
N LEU A 658 19.38 21.39 -6.05
CA LEU A 658 18.96 21.26 -4.65
C LEU A 658 18.22 19.94 -4.38
N VAL A 659 17.47 19.44 -5.36
CA VAL A 659 16.81 18.14 -5.27
C VAL A 659 17.83 17.01 -5.32
N LEU A 660 18.79 17.04 -6.25
CA LEU A 660 19.87 16.05 -6.31
C LEU A 660 20.73 16.07 -5.04
N GLU A 661 20.98 17.25 -4.46
CA GLU A 661 21.63 17.38 -3.14
C GLU A 661 20.83 16.70 -2.03
N ALA A 662 19.51 16.88 -2.01
CA ALA A 662 18.65 16.20 -1.05
C ALA A 662 18.70 14.69 -1.27
N LEU A 663 18.62 14.19 -2.50
CA LEU A 663 18.68 12.76 -2.82
C LEU A 663 20.05 12.13 -2.46
N ALA A 664 21.15 12.84 -2.71
CA ALA A 664 22.51 12.34 -2.45
C ALA A 664 22.97 12.53 -0.99
N GLY A 665 22.51 13.57 -0.29
CA GLY A 665 23.01 13.96 1.04
C GLY A 665 22.66 13.01 2.19
N HIS A 666 21.80 12.01 1.98
CA HIS A 666 21.37 11.05 3.02
C HIS A 666 22.19 9.75 3.09
N GLU A 667 23.33 9.72 2.41
CA GLU A 667 24.36 8.65 2.39
C GLU A 667 24.79 8.07 3.75
N ALA A 668 24.48 8.72 4.87
CA ALA A 668 24.86 8.22 6.20
C ALA A 668 23.93 7.12 6.77
N ARG A 669 22.75 6.86 6.16
CA ARG A 669 21.77 5.91 6.74
C ARG A 669 21.00 5.01 5.75
N ALA A 670 21.06 5.27 4.45
CA ALA A 670 20.41 4.43 3.44
C ALA A 670 21.44 3.58 2.67
N ILE A 671 21.10 2.31 2.43
CA ILE A 671 21.98 1.31 1.79
C ILE A 671 22.16 1.57 0.27
N VAL A 672 21.30 2.39 -0.34
CA VAL A 672 20.97 2.31 -1.79
C VAL A 672 21.64 3.39 -2.66
N ILE A 673 22.14 4.49 -2.10
CA ILE A 673 22.77 5.56 -2.90
C ILE A 673 24.13 5.84 -2.30
N ARG A 674 25.19 5.28 -2.88
CA ARG A 674 26.56 5.74 -2.60
C ARG A 674 27.24 6.07 -3.93
N PRO A 675 27.54 7.34 -4.22
CA PRO A 675 28.71 7.69 -5.02
C PRO A 675 29.90 6.97 -4.41
N ARG A 676 30.77 6.38 -5.24
CA ARG A 676 32.00 5.79 -4.69
C ARG A 676 32.80 6.87 -3.96
N PRO A 677 33.50 6.55 -2.85
CA PRO A 677 34.17 7.51 -1.95
C PRO A 677 35.30 8.34 -2.59
N GLU A 678 35.52 8.25 -3.90
CA GLU A 678 36.62 8.89 -4.61
C GLU A 678 36.25 10.24 -5.25
N GLN A 679 34.97 10.66 -5.22
CA GLN A 679 34.54 11.99 -5.66
C GLN A 679 33.73 12.70 -4.57
N PRO A 680 34.21 13.84 -4.02
CA PRO A 680 33.44 14.66 -3.08
C PRO A 680 32.15 15.19 -3.72
N ALA A 681 31.07 15.26 -2.93
CA ALA A 681 29.81 15.88 -3.37
C ALA A 681 30.01 17.32 -3.90
N ASP A 682 30.98 18.05 -3.35
CA ASP A 682 31.30 19.42 -3.80
C ASP A 682 31.79 19.50 -5.26
N ASP A 683 32.50 18.48 -5.76
CA ASP A 683 32.99 18.44 -7.15
C ASP A 683 31.84 18.14 -8.12
N ILE A 684 30.90 17.30 -7.68
CA ILE A 684 29.67 16.96 -8.39
C ILE A 684 28.81 18.22 -8.59
N LEU A 685 28.67 19.00 -7.52
CA LEU A 685 27.88 20.24 -7.49
C LEU A 685 28.53 21.38 -8.29
N ALA A 686 29.86 21.47 -8.30
CA ALA A 686 30.59 22.47 -9.06
C ALA A 686 30.48 22.25 -10.58
N ALA A 687 30.46 21.01 -11.05
CA ALA A 687 30.30 20.70 -12.47
C ALA A 687 28.85 20.95 -12.95
N ILE A 688 27.82 20.58 -12.18
CA ILE A 688 26.41 20.94 -12.49
C ILE A 688 26.25 22.47 -12.63
N ALA A 689 27.04 23.27 -11.90
CA ALA A 689 27.06 24.72 -11.99
C ALA A 689 27.88 25.31 -13.17
N GLY A 690 28.31 24.47 -14.13
CA GLY A 690 29.08 24.89 -15.31
C GLY A 690 30.61 24.79 -15.15
N GLY A 691 31.09 24.11 -14.09
CA GLY A 691 32.50 23.79 -13.91
C GLY A 691 32.99 22.68 -14.86
N ALA A 692 34.31 22.54 -15.00
CA ALA A 692 34.90 21.46 -15.80
C ALA A 692 34.67 20.09 -15.14
N ALA A 693 34.11 19.13 -15.89
CA ALA A 693 33.88 17.78 -15.39
C ALA A 693 35.21 17.07 -15.01
N PRO A 694 35.25 16.30 -13.91
CA PRO A 694 36.40 15.48 -13.55
C PRO A 694 36.75 14.46 -14.65
N LYS A 695 38.03 14.16 -14.84
CA LYS A 695 38.46 13.06 -15.73
C LYS A 695 38.31 11.73 -14.98
N GLY A 696 37.47 10.82 -15.47
CA GLY A 696 37.27 9.50 -14.87
C GLY A 696 36.07 8.76 -15.45
N PHE A 697 35.73 7.62 -14.86
CA PHE A 697 34.49 6.90 -15.18
C PHE A 697 33.29 7.77 -14.90
N ARG A 698 32.40 7.88 -15.90
CA ARG A 698 31.06 8.41 -15.73
C ARG A 698 30.32 7.48 -14.76
N GLN A 699 29.81 8.03 -13.67
CA GLN A 699 28.92 7.30 -12.76
C GLN A 699 27.49 7.51 -13.26
N THR A 700 26.60 6.52 -13.10
CA THR A 700 25.18 6.70 -13.44
C THR A 700 24.35 6.85 -12.16
N LEU A 701 23.61 7.94 -12.08
CA LEU A 701 22.57 8.18 -11.09
C LEU A 701 21.20 7.94 -11.73
N PHE A 702 20.32 7.29 -10.99
CA PHE A 702 18.95 7.04 -11.42
C PHE A 702 17.99 7.85 -10.56
N VAL A 703 16.99 8.46 -11.19
CA VAL A 703 15.91 9.15 -10.49
C VAL A 703 14.58 8.93 -11.22
N VAL A 704 13.50 8.77 -10.48
CA VAL A 704 12.14 8.82 -11.03
C VAL A 704 11.60 10.21 -10.79
N ALA A 705 11.29 10.93 -11.86
CA ALA A 705 10.84 12.30 -11.79
C ALA A 705 10.24 12.75 -13.12
N GLU A 706 9.51 13.87 -13.07
CA GLU A 706 9.19 14.65 -14.28
C GLU A 706 10.50 15.18 -14.88
N LYS A 707 10.75 14.88 -16.16
CA LYS A 707 12.04 15.14 -16.82
C LYS A 707 12.35 16.63 -17.01
N ASP A 708 11.31 17.43 -17.22
CA ASP A 708 11.41 18.87 -17.51
C ASP A 708 12.19 19.66 -16.45
N ILE A 709 12.22 19.17 -15.21
CA ILE A 709 12.95 19.84 -14.13
C ILE A 709 14.48 19.78 -14.36
N PHE A 710 14.95 18.77 -15.09
CA PHE A 710 16.36 18.53 -15.38
C PHE A 710 16.79 19.04 -16.76
N ALA A 711 15.86 19.45 -17.63
CA ALA A 711 16.11 19.90 -19.00
C ALA A 711 17.06 21.10 -19.10
N GLY A 712 17.28 21.83 -18.01
CA GLY A 712 18.23 22.94 -17.93
C GLY A 712 19.67 22.55 -17.56
N ILE A 713 19.97 21.26 -17.35
CA ILE A 713 21.31 20.78 -17.00
C ILE A 713 22.07 20.41 -18.27
N ALA A 714 23.11 21.17 -18.60
CA ALA A 714 23.92 20.94 -19.82
C ALA A 714 25.25 20.21 -19.57
N GLY A 715 25.63 19.96 -18.31
CA GLY A 715 26.98 19.53 -17.96
C GLY A 715 27.10 18.90 -16.59
N ALA A 716 26.47 17.74 -16.37
CA ALA A 716 26.71 16.95 -15.17
C ALA A 716 28.02 16.15 -15.31
N PRO A 717 28.80 15.97 -14.23
CA PRO A 717 30.02 15.15 -14.24
C PRO A 717 29.72 13.63 -14.15
N PHE A 718 28.45 13.27 -14.09
CA PHE A 718 27.89 11.93 -14.04
C PHE A 718 26.74 11.85 -15.06
N ARG A 719 26.35 10.63 -15.42
CA ARG A 719 25.14 10.36 -16.19
C ARG A 719 23.95 10.35 -15.25
N LEU A 720 22.93 11.16 -15.51
CA LEU A 720 21.67 11.17 -14.81
C LEU A 720 20.60 10.56 -15.72
N ILE A 721 20.12 9.39 -15.34
CA ILE A 721 19.00 8.74 -16.01
C ILE A 721 17.73 9.08 -15.25
N VAL A 722 16.90 9.90 -15.89
CA VAL A 722 15.58 10.30 -15.37
C VAL A 722 14.53 9.41 -16.02
N TYR A 723 13.80 8.67 -15.21
CA TYR A 723 12.67 7.85 -15.64
C TYR A 723 11.35 8.53 -15.26
N SER A 724 10.36 8.50 -16.15
CA SER A 724 8.97 8.67 -15.72
C SER A 724 8.48 7.39 -15.00
N PRO A 725 7.38 7.44 -14.24
CA PRO A 725 6.76 6.24 -13.70
C PRO A 725 6.46 5.18 -14.79
N THR A 726 6.03 5.62 -15.97
CA THR A 726 5.79 4.72 -17.12
C THR A 726 7.09 4.17 -17.72
N ASP A 727 8.21 4.90 -17.66
CA ASP A 727 9.51 4.37 -18.07
C ASP A 727 9.92 3.18 -17.20
N LEU A 728 9.71 3.25 -15.88
CA LEU A 728 9.98 2.13 -14.95
C LEU A 728 9.17 0.87 -15.29
N GLU A 729 7.89 1.01 -15.64
CA GLU A 729 7.06 -0.13 -16.05
C GLU A 729 7.55 -0.78 -17.36
N ARG A 730 8.16 0.01 -18.25
CA ARG A 730 8.65 -0.44 -19.56
C ARG A 730 10.10 -0.91 -19.58
N LEU A 731 10.89 -0.51 -18.59
CA LEU A 731 12.24 -0.98 -18.36
C LEU A 731 12.18 -2.49 -18.17
N GLY A 732 12.39 -3.24 -19.24
CA GLY A 732 12.35 -4.71 -19.28
C GLY A 732 13.55 -5.33 -18.55
N ARG A 733 13.64 -5.07 -17.25
CA ARG A 733 14.69 -5.54 -16.35
C ARG A 733 14.45 -6.97 -15.85
N GLY A 734 13.49 -7.67 -16.44
CA GLY A 734 12.99 -8.96 -15.95
C GLY A 734 12.32 -8.79 -14.58
N LYS A 735 12.43 -9.82 -13.73
CA LYS A 735 11.97 -9.77 -12.33
C LYS A 735 13.00 -9.13 -11.38
N ALA A 736 14.07 -8.50 -11.86
CA ALA A 736 15.08 -7.97 -10.97
C ALA A 736 14.57 -6.69 -10.25
N PRO A 737 14.71 -6.60 -8.91
CA PRO A 737 14.29 -5.43 -8.16
C PRO A 737 15.14 -4.21 -8.57
N PHE A 738 14.47 -3.08 -8.76
CA PHE A 738 15.11 -1.81 -9.07
C PHE A 738 14.30 -0.67 -8.46
N TYR A 739 14.89 0.00 -7.46
CA TYR A 739 14.20 1.01 -6.65
C TYR A 739 15.00 2.32 -6.66
N PRO A 740 15.08 3.02 -7.81
CA PRO A 740 15.71 4.33 -7.86
C PRO A 740 14.96 5.31 -6.96
N PRO A 741 15.66 6.31 -6.39
CA PRO A 741 15.03 7.41 -5.69
C PRO A 741 14.03 8.14 -6.57
N GLN A 742 12.96 8.64 -5.95
CA GLN A 742 11.81 9.20 -6.65
C GLN A 742 11.47 10.58 -6.10
N ILE A 743 11.15 11.51 -7.00
CA ILE A 743 10.41 12.73 -6.67
C ILE A 743 8.93 12.36 -6.75
N ILE A 744 8.29 12.29 -5.58
CA ILE A 744 6.88 11.93 -5.45
C ILE A 744 6.01 13.07 -5.97
N ASN A 745 6.30 14.31 -5.54
CA ASN A 745 5.57 15.51 -5.94
C ASN A 745 6.53 16.67 -6.12
N LEU A 746 6.29 17.50 -7.13
CA LEU A 746 6.93 18.80 -7.31
C LEU A 746 5.85 19.84 -7.62
N PHE A 747 5.72 20.84 -6.75
CA PHE A 747 4.75 21.93 -6.92
C PHE A 747 5.47 23.26 -7.03
N ALA A 748 5.17 24.03 -8.07
CA ALA A 748 5.72 25.36 -8.28
C ALA A 748 4.71 26.46 -7.92
N ALA A 749 5.21 27.57 -7.37
CA ALA A 749 4.47 28.81 -7.36
C ALA A 749 4.33 29.38 -8.79
N PRO A 750 3.21 30.04 -9.15
CA PRO A 750 2.96 30.53 -10.52
C PRO A 750 4.03 31.49 -11.05
N ASP A 751 4.70 32.21 -10.15
CA ASP A 751 5.78 33.14 -10.49
C ASP A 751 7.18 32.49 -10.46
N GLY A 752 7.27 31.18 -10.16
CA GLY A 752 8.51 30.42 -10.00
C GLY A 752 9.36 30.87 -8.79
N SER A 753 8.77 31.59 -7.83
CA SER A 753 9.48 32.08 -6.64
C SER A 753 9.65 31.02 -5.55
N ALA A 754 8.88 29.94 -5.61
CA ALA A 754 8.98 28.84 -4.66
C ALA A 754 8.62 27.49 -5.30
N TYR A 755 9.23 26.42 -4.78
CA TYR A 755 8.98 25.03 -5.16
C TYR A 755 8.88 24.18 -3.90
N PHE A 756 8.00 23.20 -3.91
CA PHE A 756 7.86 22.21 -2.85
C PHE A 756 8.09 20.85 -3.46
N VAL A 757 8.98 20.06 -2.87
CA VAL A 757 9.37 18.76 -3.41
C VAL A 757 9.24 17.70 -2.33
N ASN A 758 8.44 16.67 -2.60
CA ASN A 758 8.41 15.43 -1.83
C ASN A 758 9.24 14.38 -2.54
N TRP A 759 10.10 13.68 -1.81
CA TRP A 759 10.97 12.66 -2.37
C TRP A 759 11.08 11.44 -1.45
N SER A 760 11.39 10.29 -2.05
CA SER A 760 11.64 9.03 -1.35
C SER A 760 12.77 8.26 -2.01
N ALA A 761 13.63 7.66 -1.19
CA ALA A 761 14.65 6.70 -1.60
C ALA A 761 14.40 5.33 -0.95
N GLY A 762 13.12 4.96 -0.79
CA GLY A 762 12.68 3.70 -0.19
C GLY A 762 12.58 3.80 1.33
N TRP A 763 13.70 3.72 2.05
CA TRP A 763 13.73 3.67 3.52
C TRP A 763 13.93 5.03 4.18
N VAL A 764 14.20 6.04 3.36
CA VAL A 764 14.36 7.43 3.77
C VAL A 764 13.62 8.29 2.77
N GLY A 765 12.99 9.34 3.25
CA GLY A 765 12.34 10.32 2.39
C GLY A 765 12.11 11.61 3.15
N GLY A 766 11.55 12.59 2.45
CA GLY A 766 11.21 13.85 3.06
C GLY A 766 10.66 14.88 2.09
N SER A 767 10.54 16.08 2.63
CA SER A 767 9.98 17.24 1.95
C SER A 767 10.94 18.41 2.06
N LEU A 768 11.11 19.15 0.97
CA LEU A 768 11.92 20.35 0.91
C LEU A 768 11.14 21.49 0.25
N ILE A 769 11.33 22.70 0.77
CA ILE A 769 10.84 23.93 0.17
C ILE A 769 12.02 24.72 -0.37
N ILE A 770 11.98 25.05 -1.66
CA ILE A 770 12.99 25.84 -2.34
C ILE A 770 12.40 27.21 -2.62
N ARG A 771 13.09 28.27 -2.20
CA ARG A 771 12.69 29.65 -2.46
C ARG A 771 13.72 30.33 -3.35
N CYS A 772 13.25 30.91 -4.45
CA CYS A 772 14.07 31.55 -5.46
C CYS A 772 13.86 33.07 -5.42
N GLN A 773 14.94 33.80 -5.27
CA GLN A 773 14.97 35.25 -5.44
C GLN A 773 15.84 35.57 -6.65
N LYS A 774 15.22 36.05 -7.74
CA LYS A 774 15.86 36.14 -9.06
C LYS A 774 16.38 34.75 -9.46
N GLU A 775 17.63 34.66 -9.88
CA GLU A 775 18.33 33.42 -10.25
C GLU A 775 19.13 32.86 -9.05
N VAL A 776 18.64 32.98 -7.82
CA VAL A 776 19.28 32.33 -6.67
C VAL A 776 18.22 31.60 -5.86
N CYS A 777 18.32 30.27 -5.83
CA CYS A 777 17.42 29.40 -5.09
C CYS A 777 18.08 28.84 -3.82
N LYS A 778 17.31 28.77 -2.73
CA LYS A 778 17.73 28.17 -1.45
C LYS A 778 16.70 27.15 -1.00
N GLY A 779 17.16 25.95 -0.65
CA GLY A 779 16.34 24.88 -0.10
C GLY A 779 16.33 24.87 1.43
N GLU A 780 15.20 24.51 2.01
CA GLU A 780 15.00 24.25 3.43
C GLU A 780 14.21 22.95 3.59
N THR A 781 14.65 22.06 4.47
CA THR A 781 13.94 20.82 4.77
C THR A 781 12.70 21.11 5.62
N VAL A 782 11.53 20.67 5.15
CA VAL A 782 10.24 20.82 5.84
C VAL A 782 9.96 19.63 6.75
N GLY A 783 10.37 18.43 6.35
CA GLY A 783 10.17 17.20 7.09
C GLY A 783 10.98 16.05 6.49
N GLY A 784 11.14 14.97 7.25
CA GLY A 784 11.85 13.78 6.80
C GLY A 784 11.52 12.57 7.67
N TRP A 785 11.71 11.37 7.12
CA TRP A 785 11.42 10.11 7.77
C TRP A 785 12.46 9.05 7.43
N ILE A 786 12.59 8.08 8.33
CA ILE A 786 13.35 6.84 8.14
C ILE A 786 12.43 5.73 8.66
N THR A 787 12.14 4.73 7.83
CA THR A 787 11.28 3.58 8.20
C THR A 787 12.06 2.48 8.89
#